data_AF-A0A7R9TF64-F1
#
_entry.id   AF-A0A7R9TF64-F1
#
_cell.length_a   1.000
_cell.length_b   1.000
_cell.length_c   1.000
_cell.angle_alpha   90.00
_cell.angle_beta   90.00
_cell.angle_gamma   90.00
#
_symmetry.space_group_name_H-M   'P 1'
#
loop_
_entity.id
_entity.type
_entity.pdbx_description
1 polymer ?
#
loop_
_entity_poly.entity_id
_entity_poly.type
_entity_poly.pdbx_seq_one_letter_code
_entity_poly.pdbx_strand_id
1 'polypeptide(L)'
;DELFLYGMAQSHPRTLQTYLQQAVARLWRVAHFVLVDFLGLPRGGAGDAVRVGSAEGDGERDGGEIERKEDVPAGAPAAGAGASRRASHRASPAASLLRHLPALERVCARRTFDPGEALYHEGDDADAVFLLLSGVARADAVPWPAGNGARGAAVSGPRLIGGSAFLTRSPRQETLRVATADELVDGGSGVGIGIGIVGNRDDSYSAIPKGDGSSSSSSASAPPCVVLEITHAALDELRASSVEAYVATLLATSCALSHLLREFISLGLNRVWLSAGECAFERGEEATSMFVLISGRIRLTRGGDASTGAGASRRDPGAREERGRGETIGEAPLLGGGRYASTAMCLRDTELVRMSRGALTLICARNPTAASRLLEAMARKLHDARRGTLSFPRAPDVVTIALVPASAGRDDVALASLAQGLRWALEGFGKTLWLDETAARGVFPDDDRTMTRLASKFYRSKLTAWMAQQEERYRFIVLQTDASASPWSQVCVSQADRVIVVAHADAADALPRPHEEKLLWRRRRGATTELVLVHAPGCAPRDSKRWRACRPSVARHHPLRVDEEEDLSRLARHVAGHAVGVVLTGGGGHGLAHLGALRALEDAGVPVDVVGGTSQGALVAALYAAHASTSHMLPQARSISHW
;
A
#
# COMPACT_ATOMS: atom_id res chain seq x y z
N ASP A 1 10.60 -25.44 7.27
CA ASP A 1 11.55 -26.28 8.03
C ASP A 1 12.54 -25.45 8.81
N GLU A 2 12.64 -25.71 10.12
CA GLU A 2 13.57 -25.03 11.02
C GLU A 2 15.03 -25.22 10.57
N LEU A 3 15.39 -26.41 10.07
CA LEU A 3 16.74 -26.73 9.59
C LEU A 3 17.21 -25.83 8.43
N PHE A 4 16.31 -25.45 7.52
CA PHE A 4 16.61 -24.53 6.42
C PHE A 4 16.87 -23.11 6.94
N LEU A 5 16.06 -22.66 7.91
CA LEU A 5 16.24 -21.36 8.55
C LEU A 5 17.52 -21.31 9.39
N TYR A 6 17.87 -22.39 10.09
CA TYR A 6 19.14 -22.52 10.80
C TYR A 6 20.34 -22.45 9.85
N GLY A 7 20.31 -23.14 8.71
CA GLY A 7 21.38 -23.06 7.69
C GLY A 7 21.50 -21.68 7.04
N MET A 8 20.37 -21.00 6.79
CA MET A 8 20.36 -19.62 6.27
C MET A 8 20.85 -18.62 7.33
N ALA A 9 20.50 -18.81 8.60
CA ALA A 9 20.95 -17.98 9.70
C ALA A 9 22.44 -18.12 9.96
N GLN A 10 23.00 -19.32 9.86
CA GLN A 10 24.45 -19.53 10.01
C GLN A 10 25.25 -18.90 8.86
N SER A 11 24.74 -18.97 7.63
CA SER A 11 25.44 -18.45 6.45
C SER A 11 25.27 -16.95 6.21
N HIS A 12 24.08 -16.39 6.51
CA HIS A 12 23.72 -15.01 6.18
C HIS A 12 22.83 -14.34 7.26
N PRO A 13 23.29 -14.23 8.52
CA PRO A 13 22.44 -13.83 9.63
C PRO A 13 21.92 -12.38 9.56
N ARG A 14 22.70 -11.47 8.95
CA ARG A 14 22.28 -10.07 8.69
C ARG A 14 21.14 -9.97 7.69
N THR A 15 21.12 -10.87 6.70
CA THR A 15 20.09 -10.94 5.67
C THR A 15 18.76 -11.40 6.27
N LEU A 16 18.79 -12.38 7.18
CA LEU A 16 17.59 -12.90 7.84
C LEU A 16 16.90 -11.85 8.73
N GLN A 17 17.67 -11.09 9.52
CA GLN A 17 17.15 -9.99 10.36
C GLN A 17 16.44 -8.94 9.53
N THR A 18 17.13 -8.48 8.48
CA THR A 18 16.70 -7.43 7.57
C THR A 18 15.45 -7.88 6.82
N TYR A 19 15.43 -9.14 6.37
CA TYR A 19 14.29 -9.74 5.68
C TYR A 19 13.07 -9.83 6.59
N LEU A 20 13.20 -10.32 7.83
CA LEU A 20 12.07 -10.44 8.77
C LEU A 20 11.50 -9.08 9.17
N GLN A 21 12.33 -8.13 9.59
CA GLN A 21 11.89 -6.79 10.01
C GLN A 21 11.18 -6.05 8.87
N GLN A 22 11.72 -6.15 7.64
CA GLN A 22 11.19 -5.41 6.51
C GLN A 22 10.03 -6.13 5.81
N ALA A 23 10.02 -7.46 5.77
CA ALA A 23 8.91 -8.24 5.24
C ALA A 23 7.67 -8.04 6.10
N VAL A 24 7.81 -8.08 7.42
CA VAL A 24 6.68 -7.99 8.37
C VAL A 24 5.98 -6.62 8.32
N ALA A 25 6.72 -5.52 8.42
CA ALA A 25 6.14 -4.17 8.37
C ALA A 25 5.43 -3.88 7.05
N ARG A 26 5.95 -4.43 5.94
CA ARG A 26 5.39 -4.23 4.60
C ARG A 26 4.22 -5.17 4.31
N LEU A 27 4.30 -6.42 4.76
CA LEU A 27 3.22 -7.39 4.65
C LEU A 27 2.01 -6.95 5.46
N TRP A 28 2.19 -6.26 6.60
CA TRP A 28 1.06 -5.87 7.43
C TRP A 28 0.10 -4.96 6.67
N ARG A 29 0.62 -3.95 5.96
CA ARG A 29 -0.20 -3.04 5.14
C ARG A 29 -0.86 -3.75 3.97
N VAL A 30 -0.10 -4.58 3.27
CA VAL A 30 -0.62 -5.38 2.15
C VAL A 30 -1.73 -6.30 2.62
N ALA A 31 -1.52 -6.95 3.75
CA ALA A 31 -2.49 -7.82 4.37
C ALA A 31 -3.70 -7.03 4.85
N HIS A 32 -3.52 -5.87 5.48
CA HIS A 32 -4.63 -5.01 5.94
C HIS A 32 -5.49 -4.59 4.75
N PHE A 33 -4.87 -4.06 3.69
CA PHE A 33 -5.60 -3.67 2.49
C PHE A 33 -6.36 -4.85 1.87
N VAL A 34 -5.71 -6.01 1.69
CA VAL A 34 -6.37 -7.15 1.04
C VAL A 34 -7.43 -7.77 1.92
N LEU A 35 -7.12 -8.06 3.19
CA LEU A 35 -8.03 -8.78 4.06
C LEU A 35 -9.15 -7.88 4.57
N VAL A 36 -8.83 -6.68 5.06
CA VAL A 36 -9.81 -5.80 5.70
C VAL A 36 -10.50 -4.91 4.69
N ASP A 37 -9.74 -4.13 3.91
CA ASP A 37 -10.35 -3.09 3.07
C ASP A 37 -11.01 -3.71 1.83
N PHE A 38 -10.34 -4.65 1.16
CA PHE A 38 -10.83 -5.30 -0.05
C PHE A 38 -11.78 -6.48 0.26
N LEU A 39 -11.34 -7.46 1.07
CA LEU A 39 -12.17 -8.63 1.40
C LEU A 39 -13.17 -8.39 2.55
N GLY A 40 -13.06 -7.31 3.33
CA GLY A 40 -14.02 -7.02 4.39
C GLY A 40 -13.95 -7.96 5.59
N LEU A 41 -12.83 -8.64 5.80
CA LEU A 41 -12.60 -9.45 6.98
C LEU A 41 -12.63 -8.55 8.22
N PRO A 42 -13.28 -8.99 9.32
CA PRO A 42 -13.29 -8.22 10.55
C PRO A 42 -11.85 -8.01 11.03
N ARG A 43 -11.55 -6.79 11.47
CA ARG A 43 -10.37 -6.54 12.29
C ARG A 43 -10.56 -7.39 13.55
N GLY A 44 -9.82 -8.49 13.68
CA GLY A 44 -9.89 -9.34 14.87
C GLY A 44 -9.88 -8.46 16.13
N GLY A 45 -10.79 -8.75 17.08
CA GLY A 45 -11.00 -7.91 18.27
C GLY A 45 -9.70 -7.56 18.99
N ALA A 46 -9.68 -6.36 19.59
CA ALA A 46 -8.53 -5.74 20.25
C ALA A 46 -7.72 -6.73 21.12
N GLY A 47 -6.40 -6.68 20.96
CA GLY A 47 -5.44 -7.43 21.78
C GLY A 47 -4.65 -8.44 20.95
N ASP A 48 -3.41 -8.09 20.62
CA ASP A 48 -2.43 -8.93 19.94
C ASP A 48 -1.93 -10.03 20.91
N ALA A 49 -2.80 -10.97 21.24
CA ALA A 49 -2.53 -12.11 22.10
C ALA A 49 -3.21 -13.34 21.53
N VAL A 50 -2.40 -14.23 20.97
CA VAL A 50 -2.78 -15.60 20.64
C VAL A 50 -3.53 -16.23 21.83
N ARG A 51 -4.85 -16.43 21.71
CA ARG A 51 -5.54 -17.52 22.40
C ARG A 51 -5.21 -18.79 21.63
N VAL A 52 -4.18 -19.51 22.06
CA VAL A 52 -4.13 -20.96 21.86
C VAL A 52 -4.56 -21.50 23.21
N GLY A 53 -5.85 -21.77 23.32
CA GLY A 53 -6.44 -22.33 24.52
C GLY A 53 -7.77 -22.97 24.16
N SER A 54 -7.73 -24.31 24.17
CA SER A 54 -8.81 -25.24 24.51
C SER A 54 -10.12 -25.16 23.72
N ALA A 55 -10.29 -26.13 22.80
CA ALA A 55 -11.58 -26.78 22.63
C ALA A 55 -11.89 -27.57 23.92
N GLU A 56 -12.45 -26.89 24.91
CA GLU A 56 -13.26 -27.52 25.94
C GLU A 56 -14.68 -27.00 25.74
N GLY A 57 -15.61 -27.93 25.59
CA GLY A 57 -16.99 -27.63 25.29
C GLY A 57 -17.68 -27.09 26.52
N ASP A 58 -18.43 -26.01 26.33
CA ASP A 58 -19.53 -25.67 27.21
C ASP A 58 -20.82 -26.19 26.58
N GLY A 59 -21.32 -27.25 27.20
CA GLY A 59 -22.73 -27.60 27.13
C GLY A 59 -23.50 -26.58 27.92
N GLU A 60 -24.29 -25.76 27.24
CA GLU A 60 -25.34 -24.99 27.88
C GLU A 60 -26.64 -25.80 27.78
N ARG A 61 -27.11 -26.23 28.94
CA ARG A 61 -28.45 -26.77 29.14
C ARG A 61 -29.42 -25.63 28.87
N ASP A 62 -30.33 -25.83 27.93
CA ASP A 62 -31.66 -25.23 28.03
C ASP A 62 -32.73 -26.27 27.71
N GLY A 63 -33.75 -26.31 28.55
CA GLY A 63 -34.80 -27.32 28.55
C GLY A 63 -35.88 -27.01 27.50
N GLY A 64 -36.35 -28.04 26.81
CA GLY A 64 -37.50 -27.94 25.91
C GLY A 64 -37.80 -29.24 25.18
N GLU A 65 -38.72 -30.01 25.75
CA GLU A 65 -39.72 -30.89 25.11
C GLU A 65 -39.32 -31.89 24.00
N ILE A 66 -39.30 -33.16 24.42
CA ILE A 66 -39.93 -34.35 23.79
C ILE A 66 -40.39 -34.20 22.34
N GLU A 67 -39.78 -34.98 21.43
CA GLU A 67 -40.55 -35.78 20.46
C GLU A 67 -39.75 -37.01 19.97
N ARG A 68 -40.46 -38.14 19.92
CA ARG A 68 -39.97 -39.48 19.54
C ARG A 68 -39.94 -39.63 18.02
N LYS A 69 -38.96 -40.37 17.47
CA LYS A 69 -39.20 -41.54 16.58
C LYS A 69 -37.92 -42.25 16.08
N GLU A 70 -37.98 -43.59 16.23
CA GLU A 70 -37.57 -44.66 15.30
C GLU A 70 -36.08 -45.07 15.11
N ASP A 71 -35.67 -46.15 15.83
CA ASP A 71 -35.34 -47.51 15.32
C ASP A 71 -34.65 -47.62 13.93
N VAL A 72 -33.44 -48.18 13.72
CA VAL A 72 -32.96 -49.59 13.82
C VAL A 72 -31.75 -49.75 12.82
N PRO A 73 -30.86 -50.79 12.80
CA PRO A 73 -30.28 -51.67 13.82
C PRO A 73 -28.71 -51.73 13.81
N ALA A 74 -28.18 -52.45 14.79
CA ALA A 74 -26.78 -52.82 15.00
C ALA A 74 -26.25 -53.96 14.10
N GLY A 75 -24.94 -53.94 13.80
CA GLY A 75 -24.22 -55.06 13.17
C GLY A 75 -22.69 -54.86 13.01
N ALA A 76 -21.95 -55.10 14.11
CA ALA A 76 -20.56 -55.65 14.27
C ALA A 76 -19.35 -55.21 13.39
N PRO A 77 -18.07 -55.45 13.80
CA PRO A 77 -17.48 -55.50 15.14
C PRO A 77 -16.31 -54.49 15.31
N ALA A 78 -15.91 -54.29 16.57
CA ALA A 78 -14.81 -53.45 17.00
C ALA A 78 -13.43 -54.05 16.62
N ALA A 79 -12.59 -53.24 15.97
CA ALA A 79 -11.14 -53.44 15.91
C ALA A 79 -10.47 -52.37 16.78
N GLY A 80 -10.01 -52.77 17.95
CA GLY A 80 -9.18 -51.95 18.81
C GLY A 80 -7.80 -51.73 18.19
N ALA A 81 -7.47 -50.48 17.93
CA ALA A 81 -6.09 -50.02 17.81
C ALA A 81 -5.98 -48.73 18.62
N GLY A 82 -5.59 -48.88 19.88
CA GLY A 82 -5.19 -47.78 20.75
C GLY A 82 -3.93 -47.12 20.19
N ALA A 83 -4.11 -46.15 19.30
CA ALA A 83 -3.11 -45.14 19.02
C ALA A 83 -3.54 -43.89 19.79
N SER A 84 -3.03 -43.76 21.03
CA SER A 84 -2.96 -42.48 21.72
C SER A 84 -2.35 -41.47 20.75
N ARG A 85 -3.19 -40.61 20.15
CA ARG A 85 -2.77 -39.43 19.43
C ARG A 85 -2.07 -38.55 20.45
N ARG A 86 -0.75 -38.72 20.60
CA ARG A 86 0.14 -37.70 21.16
C ARG A 86 -0.05 -36.47 20.29
N ALA A 87 -0.93 -35.58 20.72
CA ALA A 87 -0.93 -34.20 20.29
C ALA A 87 0.49 -33.67 20.57
N SER A 88 1.25 -33.40 19.52
CA SER A 88 2.51 -32.71 19.64
C SER A 88 2.20 -31.30 20.14
N HIS A 89 2.21 -31.11 21.46
CA HIS A 89 2.20 -29.81 22.10
C HIS A 89 3.41 -29.03 21.58
N ARG A 90 3.24 -28.23 20.53
CA ARG A 90 4.23 -27.22 20.15
C ARG A 90 4.39 -26.28 21.34
N ALA A 91 5.57 -26.29 21.95
CA ALA A 91 5.91 -25.42 23.07
C ALA A 91 5.57 -23.96 22.71
N SER A 92 5.07 -23.19 23.68
CA SER A 92 4.79 -21.77 23.45
C SER A 92 6.06 -21.05 22.97
N PRO A 93 5.95 -19.97 22.16
CA PRO A 93 7.10 -19.21 21.69
C PRO A 93 8.06 -18.82 22.83
N ALA A 94 7.52 -18.43 23.98
CA ALA A 94 8.28 -18.14 25.19
C ALA A 94 8.96 -19.38 25.78
N ALA A 95 8.28 -20.53 25.85
CA ALA A 95 8.86 -21.79 26.33
C ALA A 95 10.02 -22.28 25.46
N SER A 96 10.01 -21.95 24.15
CA SER A 96 11.15 -22.21 23.27
C SER A 96 12.34 -21.31 23.56
N LEU A 97 12.12 -20.06 23.99
CA LEU A 97 13.19 -19.14 24.39
C LEU A 97 13.81 -19.50 25.73
N LEU A 98 13.05 -20.07 26.66
CA LEU A 98 13.59 -20.50 27.96
C LEU A 98 14.74 -21.51 27.83
N ARG A 99 14.76 -22.32 26.77
CA ARG A 99 15.90 -23.25 26.50
C ARG A 99 17.20 -22.51 26.19
N HIS A 100 17.11 -21.26 25.76
CA HIS A 100 18.25 -20.40 25.43
C HIS A 100 18.47 -19.29 26.46
N LEU A 101 17.83 -19.37 27.63
CA LEU A 101 17.92 -18.37 28.69
C LEU A 101 19.37 -18.04 29.09
N PRO A 102 20.30 -19.00 29.24
CA PRO A 102 21.71 -18.68 29.57
C PRO A 102 22.45 -17.89 28.48
N ALA A 103 22.01 -17.98 27.22
CA ALA A 103 22.56 -17.17 26.14
C ALA A 103 21.93 -15.78 26.13
N LEU A 104 20.63 -15.69 26.38
CA LEU A 104 19.89 -14.44 26.49
C LEU A 104 20.37 -13.60 27.68
N GLU A 105 20.52 -14.18 28.87
CA GLU A 105 20.92 -13.47 30.09
C GLU A 105 22.35 -12.88 30.02
N ARG A 106 23.20 -13.37 29.11
CA ARG A 106 24.54 -12.80 28.90
C ARG A 106 24.54 -11.46 28.18
N VAL A 107 23.50 -11.18 27.40
CA VAL A 107 23.48 -10.06 26.43
C VAL A 107 22.21 -9.21 26.54
N CYS A 108 21.16 -9.72 27.19
CA CYS A 108 19.91 -9.02 27.44
C CYS A 108 19.90 -8.49 28.87
N ALA A 109 19.42 -7.25 29.06
CA ALA A 109 19.28 -6.68 30.38
C ALA A 109 18.10 -7.33 31.11
N ARG A 110 18.34 -7.80 32.34
CA ARG A 110 17.28 -8.25 33.24
C ARG A 110 16.74 -7.05 34.00
N ARG A 111 15.43 -6.84 33.93
CA ARG A 111 14.75 -5.74 34.63
C ARG A 111 13.65 -6.29 35.51
N THR A 112 13.49 -5.63 36.66
CA THR A 112 12.40 -5.89 37.60
C THR A 112 11.54 -4.63 37.62
N PHE A 113 10.23 -4.83 37.51
CA PHE A 113 9.24 -3.77 37.56
C PHE A 113 8.30 -4.02 38.73
N ASP A 114 8.08 -2.99 39.54
CA ASP A 114 7.21 -3.07 40.70
C ASP A 114 5.73 -2.99 40.32
N PRO A 115 4.80 -3.48 41.16
CA PRO A 115 3.37 -3.38 40.90
C PRO A 115 2.90 -1.96 40.55
N GLY A 116 2.18 -1.83 39.44
CA GLY A 116 1.71 -0.54 38.90
C GLY A 116 2.71 0.19 37.99
N GLU A 117 3.97 -0.23 37.94
CA GLU A 117 4.97 0.35 37.04
C GLU A 117 4.71 -0.07 35.58
N ALA A 118 4.87 0.88 34.66
CA ALA A 118 4.72 0.62 33.23
C ALA A 118 5.98 -0.04 32.66
N LEU A 119 5.81 -1.15 31.94
CA LEU A 119 6.86 -1.75 31.12
C LEU A 119 7.15 -0.88 29.89
N TYR A 120 6.10 -0.28 29.32
CA TYR A 120 6.15 0.72 28.24
C TYR A 120 4.81 1.47 28.15
N HIS A 121 4.82 2.64 27.52
CA HIS A 121 3.66 3.47 27.25
C HIS A 121 3.22 3.42 25.79
N GLU A 122 1.93 3.70 25.54
CA GLU A 122 1.42 3.94 24.20
C GLU A 122 2.15 5.12 23.56
N GLY A 123 2.53 4.98 22.29
CA GLY A 123 3.30 5.97 21.55
C GLY A 123 4.81 5.81 21.66
N ASP A 124 5.32 5.07 22.66
CA ASP A 124 6.75 4.83 22.80
C ASP A 124 7.33 4.10 21.58
N ASP A 125 8.59 4.38 21.26
CA ASP A 125 9.32 3.63 20.24
C ASP A 125 9.54 2.17 20.69
N ALA A 126 9.36 1.23 19.76
CA ALA A 126 9.43 -0.19 20.05
C ALA A 126 10.84 -0.77 19.83
N ASP A 127 11.83 -0.28 20.59
CA ASP A 127 13.25 -0.64 20.42
C ASP A 127 13.67 -1.98 21.07
N ALA A 128 12.76 -2.59 21.84
CA ALA A 128 12.97 -3.87 22.50
C ALA A 128 11.74 -4.78 22.45
N VAL A 129 11.97 -6.09 22.57
CA VAL A 129 10.93 -7.07 22.93
C VAL A 129 11.20 -7.58 24.35
N PHE A 130 10.15 -7.77 25.13
CA PHE A 130 10.28 -8.21 26.52
C PHE A 130 9.91 -9.69 26.66
N LEU A 131 10.81 -10.50 27.18
CA LEU A 131 10.48 -11.83 27.67
C LEU A 131 10.13 -11.73 29.15
N LEU A 132 8.84 -11.69 29.47
CA LEU A 132 8.35 -11.79 30.84
C LEU A 132 8.69 -13.18 31.37
N LEU A 133 9.52 -13.26 32.39
CA LEU A 133 9.95 -14.49 33.04
C LEU A 133 9.00 -14.87 34.18
N SER A 134 8.60 -13.89 34.99
CA SER A 134 7.69 -14.06 36.12
C SER A 134 6.91 -12.78 36.40
N GLY A 135 5.77 -12.90 37.08
CA GLY A 135 4.85 -11.79 37.36
C GLY A 135 3.70 -11.71 36.36
N VAL A 136 2.84 -10.70 36.54
CA VAL A 136 1.65 -10.47 35.73
C VAL A 136 1.64 -9.03 35.25
N ALA A 137 1.51 -8.84 33.94
CA ALA A 137 1.37 -7.52 33.31
C ALA A 137 -0.03 -7.37 32.69
N ARG A 138 -0.51 -6.15 32.55
CA ARG A 138 -1.84 -5.84 32.00
C ARG A 138 -1.80 -4.54 31.20
N ALA A 139 -2.57 -4.48 30.12
CA ALA A 139 -2.67 -3.27 29.30
C ALA A 139 -3.69 -2.29 29.89
N ASP A 140 -3.32 -1.01 29.94
CA ASP A 140 -4.18 0.07 30.40
C ASP A 140 -5.33 0.33 29.43
N ALA A 141 -6.41 0.89 29.96
CA ALA A 141 -7.54 1.34 29.15
C ALA A 141 -7.16 2.62 28.41
N VAL A 142 -7.16 2.56 27.08
CA VAL A 142 -6.97 3.76 26.24
C VAL A 142 -8.30 4.52 26.15
N PRO A 143 -8.36 5.82 26.53
CA PRO A 143 -9.59 6.62 26.48
C PRO A 143 -10.16 6.76 25.05
N TRP A 144 -11.49 6.76 24.93
CA TRP A 144 -12.18 7.07 23.67
C TRP A 144 -11.91 8.55 23.29
N PRO A 145 -11.69 8.92 22.01
CA PRO A 145 -11.95 8.18 20.76
C PRO A 145 -10.77 7.36 20.20
N ALA A 146 -9.61 7.36 20.87
CA ALA A 146 -8.43 6.62 20.43
C ALA A 146 -8.49 5.11 20.76
N GLY A 147 -9.21 4.75 21.83
CA GLY A 147 -9.42 3.36 22.26
C GLY A 147 -10.86 3.04 22.65
N ASN A 148 -11.10 1.80 23.10
CA ASN A 148 -12.43 1.34 23.54
C ASN A 148 -12.67 1.54 25.04
N GLY A 149 -11.75 2.19 25.77
CA GLY A 149 -11.84 2.40 27.23
C GLY A 149 -11.78 1.12 28.06
N ALA A 150 -11.58 -0.06 27.45
CA ALA A 150 -11.52 -1.34 28.14
C ALA A 150 -10.06 -1.72 28.44
N ARG A 151 -9.78 -2.12 29.69
CA ARG A 151 -8.45 -2.65 30.07
C ARG A 151 -8.21 -3.99 29.40
N GLY A 152 -6.97 -4.23 28.95
CA GLY A 152 -6.58 -5.51 28.34
C GLY A 152 -6.59 -6.68 29.32
N ALA A 153 -6.53 -7.89 28.80
CA ALA A 153 -6.41 -9.11 29.61
C ALA A 153 -5.05 -9.19 30.31
N ALA A 154 -5.03 -9.78 31.52
CA ALA A 154 -3.78 -10.01 32.25
C ALA A 154 -2.91 -11.06 31.54
N VAL A 155 -1.59 -10.82 31.56
CA VAL A 155 -0.56 -11.61 30.89
C VAL A 155 0.44 -12.09 31.93
N SER A 156 0.45 -13.39 32.21
CA SER A 156 1.40 -14.01 33.14
C SER A 156 2.62 -14.56 32.41
N GLY A 157 3.79 -14.47 33.05
CA GLY A 157 5.02 -15.11 32.56
C GLY A 157 4.95 -16.65 32.65
N PRO A 158 5.71 -17.40 31.82
CA PRO A 158 6.64 -16.91 30.82
C PRO A 158 5.96 -16.51 29.50
N ARG A 159 6.16 -15.27 29.04
CA ARG A 159 5.49 -14.72 27.84
C ARG A 159 6.37 -13.72 27.11
N LEU A 160 6.33 -13.73 25.77
CA LEU A 160 6.96 -12.70 24.96
C LEU A 160 5.94 -11.56 24.72
N ILE A 161 6.39 -10.33 24.93
CA ILE A 161 5.58 -9.12 24.94
C ILE A 161 6.20 -8.08 23.99
N GLY A 162 5.36 -7.44 23.19
CA GLY A 162 5.79 -6.33 22.33
C GLY A 162 6.51 -6.73 21.04
N GLY A 163 6.45 -8.01 20.64
CA GLY A 163 7.19 -8.52 19.48
C GLY A 163 6.73 -7.96 18.13
N SER A 164 5.43 -7.68 18.00
CA SER A 164 4.83 -7.09 16.80
C SER A 164 5.37 -5.68 16.52
N ALA A 165 5.30 -4.79 17.51
CA ALA A 165 5.82 -3.42 17.41
C ALA A 165 7.33 -3.40 17.16
N PHE A 166 8.08 -4.26 17.85
CA PHE A 166 9.52 -4.40 17.69
C PHE A 166 9.94 -4.87 16.28
N LEU A 167 9.23 -5.84 15.69
CA LEU A 167 9.53 -6.30 14.33
C LEU A 167 9.13 -5.28 13.26
N THR A 168 8.03 -4.55 13.49
CA THR A 168 7.47 -3.59 12.53
C THR A 168 8.09 -2.19 12.63
N ARG A 169 8.82 -1.89 13.72
CA ARG A 169 9.24 -0.53 14.10
C ARG A 169 8.07 0.46 14.12
N SER A 170 6.92 -0.02 14.61
CA SER A 170 5.78 0.84 14.87
C SER A 170 5.82 1.30 16.33
N PRO A 171 5.29 2.50 16.65
CA PRO A 171 5.14 2.92 18.04
C PRO A 171 4.23 1.94 18.79
N ARG A 172 4.43 1.81 20.10
CA ARG A 172 3.56 1.00 20.98
C ARG A 172 2.12 1.47 20.82
N GLN A 173 1.21 0.51 20.70
CA GLN A 173 -0.23 0.78 20.51
C GLN A 173 -1.02 0.72 21.83
N GLU A 174 -0.34 0.48 22.95
CA GLU A 174 -0.93 0.36 24.28
C GLU A 174 0.13 0.70 25.34
N THR A 175 -0.32 1.14 26.51
CA THR A 175 0.51 1.18 27.73
C THR A 175 0.36 -0.15 28.45
N LEU A 176 1.47 -0.80 28.79
CA LEU A 176 1.46 -2.08 29.52
C LEU A 176 2.13 -1.89 30.88
N ARG A 177 1.45 -2.28 31.96
CA ARG A 177 1.95 -2.14 33.33
C ARG A 177 1.91 -3.44 34.12
N VAL A 178 2.68 -3.51 35.20
CA VAL A 178 2.59 -4.61 36.17
C VAL A 178 1.24 -4.53 36.90
N ALA A 179 0.53 -5.65 36.98
CA ALA A 179 -0.75 -5.72 37.67
C ALA A 179 -0.58 -5.45 39.16
N THR A 180 -1.49 -4.66 39.75
CA THR A 180 -1.50 -4.41 41.20
C THR A 180 -2.21 -5.52 41.97
N ALA A 181 -2.06 -5.57 43.30
CA ALA A 181 -2.66 -6.60 44.14
C ALA A 181 -4.19 -6.67 43.98
N ASP A 182 -4.84 -5.50 43.91
CA ASP A 182 -6.29 -5.38 43.73
C ASP A 182 -6.75 -5.94 42.37
N GLU A 183 -5.93 -5.80 41.33
CA GLU A 183 -6.24 -6.28 39.98
C GLU A 183 -6.03 -7.79 39.80
N LEU A 184 -5.28 -8.42 40.70
CA LEU A 184 -5.10 -9.88 40.74
C LEU A 184 -6.29 -10.59 41.39
N VAL A 185 -7.05 -9.89 42.25
CA VAL A 185 -8.22 -10.43 42.95
C VAL A 185 -9.48 -10.37 42.08
N ASP A 186 -9.57 -9.40 41.17
CA ASP A 186 -10.73 -9.18 40.28
C ASP A 186 -10.78 -10.13 39.06
N GLY A 187 -9.86 -11.11 39.00
CA GLY A 187 -9.81 -12.19 38.01
C GLY A 187 -10.81 -13.31 38.30
N GLY A 188 -12.08 -12.97 38.44
CA GLY A 188 -13.20 -13.91 38.63
C GLY A 188 -13.50 -14.77 37.40
N SER A 189 -12.65 -15.74 37.11
CA SER A 189 -13.06 -17.03 36.54
C SER A 189 -12.14 -18.10 37.13
N GLY A 190 -12.67 -18.82 38.11
CA GLY A 190 -11.92 -19.72 38.97
C GLY A 190 -11.12 -20.77 38.23
N VAL A 191 -9.79 -20.66 38.30
CA VAL A 191 -8.87 -21.79 38.40
C VAL A 191 -7.89 -21.43 39.50
N GLY A 192 -8.01 -22.09 40.65
CA GLY A 192 -7.08 -21.91 41.75
C GLY A 192 -5.66 -22.22 41.31
N ILE A 193 -4.81 -21.19 41.22
CA ILE A 193 -3.37 -21.38 41.05
C ILE A 193 -2.81 -21.70 42.43
N GLY A 194 -2.77 -22.99 42.76
CA GLY A 194 -1.91 -23.49 43.82
C GLY A 194 -0.47 -23.08 43.50
N ILE A 195 0.12 -22.26 44.35
CA ILE A 195 1.54 -21.90 44.31
C ILE A 195 2.32 -23.16 44.71
N GLY A 196 2.56 -24.03 43.74
CA GLY A 196 3.48 -25.16 43.85
C GLY A 196 4.91 -24.66 43.67
N ILE A 197 5.53 -24.22 44.75
CA ILE A 197 6.99 -24.08 44.81
C ILE A 197 7.54 -25.51 44.68
N VAL A 198 8.09 -25.85 43.51
CA VAL A 198 8.96 -27.03 43.37
C VAL A 198 10.29 -26.68 44.05
N GLY A 199 10.30 -26.80 45.37
CA GLY A 199 11.48 -26.79 46.20
C GLY A 199 12.06 -28.19 46.25
N ASN A 200 13.32 -28.32 45.85
CA ASN A 200 14.15 -29.50 46.04
C ASN A 200 14.06 -29.96 47.50
N ARG A 201 13.70 -31.22 47.74
CA ARG A 201 13.89 -31.87 49.04
C ARG A 201 15.34 -32.33 49.11
N ASP A 202 16.10 -31.74 50.01
CA ASP A 202 17.02 -32.45 50.90
C ASP A 202 17.35 -31.57 52.13
N ASP A 203 17.36 -32.24 53.28
CA ASP A 203 18.00 -31.93 54.56
C ASP A 203 17.49 -30.82 55.52
N SER A 204 16.81 -31.33 56.56
CA SER A 204 17.00 -31.07 58.01
C SER A 204 16.96 -29.64 58.57
N TYR A 205 15.94 -29.32 59.38
CA TYR A 205 16.03 -29.19 60.85
C TYR A 205 14.72 -28.66 61.47
N SER A 206 14.35 -29.28 62.60
CA SER A 206 13.61 -28.75 63.76
C SER A 206 12.17 -28.21 63.62
N ALA A 207 11.28 -28.86 64.37
CA ALA A 207 9.95 -28.38 64.77
C ALA A 207 10.01 -27.25 65.84
N ILE A 208 8.83 -26.68 66.17
CA ILE A 208 8.35 -25.99 67.42
C ILE A 208 7.69 -24.61 67.10
N PRO A 209 6.58 -24.15 67.75
CA PRO A 209 5.25 -24.76 67.99
C PRO A 209 4.09 -23.82 67.54
N LYS A 210 2.83 -24.24 67.70
CA LYS A 210 1.64 -23.37 67.51
C LYS A 210 1.58 -22.27 68.57
N GLY A 211 1.42 -21.02 68.14
CA GLY A 211 1.09 -19.87 68.98
C GLY A 211 -0.15 -19.16 68.45
N ASP A 212 -1.10 -18.91 69.34
CA ASP A 212 -2.36 -18.19 69.09
C ASP A 212 -2.15 -16.69 68.87
N GLY A 213 -3.05 -16.09 68.06
CA GLY A 213 -3.47 -14.69 68.18
C GLY A 213 -2.56 -13.62 67.60
N SER A 214 -2.83 -13.20 66.35
CA SER A 214 -3.01 -11.78 66.02
C SER A 214 -3.40 -11.61 64.55
N SER A 215 -4.50 -10.90 64.33
CA SER A 215 -4.89 -10.35 63.05
C SER A 215 -3.83 -9.33 62.60
N SER A 216 -2.94 -9.75 61.71
CA SER A 216 -2.27 -8.85 60.78
C SER A 216 -2.74 -9.24 59.38
N SER A 217 -3.62 -8.40 58.82
CA SER A 217 -3.86 -8.37 57.38
C SER A 217 -2.57 -7.90 56.74
N SER A 218 -1.66 -8.83 56.44
CA SER A 218 -0.58 -8.56 55.50
C SER A 218 -1.24 -8.28 54.16
N SER A 219 -1.25 -7.01 53.74
CA SER A 219 -1.54 -6.66 52.36
C SER A 219 -0.51 -7.39 51.50
N ALA A 220 -0.88 -8.54 50.93
CA ALA A 220 -0.01 -9.28 50.04
C ALA A 220 0.27 -8.40 48.83
N SER A 221 1.42 -7.74 48.82
CA SER A 221 1.90 -6.96 47.68
C SER A 221 1.94 -7.87 46.45
N ALA A 222 1.43 -7.40 45.32
CA ALA A 222 1.53 -8.15 44.07
C ALA A 222 3.01 -8.46 43.77
N PRO A 223 3.32 -9.66 43.26
CA PRO A 223 4.71 -9.99 42.94
C PRO A 223 5.20 -9.09 41.79
N PRO A 224 6.44 -8.56 41.87
CA PRO A 224 6.99 -7.75 40.80
C PRO A 224 7.16 -8.57 39.51
N CYS A 225 7.12 -7.90 38.37
CA CYS A 225 7.43 -8.51 37.09
C CYS A 225 8.93 -8.55 36.86
N VAL A 226 9.43 -9.71 36.44
CA VAL A 226 10.83 -9.86 36.02
C VAL A 226 10.84 -10.15 34.53
N VAL A 227 11.51 -9.29 33.77
CA VAL A 227 11.60 -9.38 32.31
C VAL A 227 13.05 -9.41 31.85
N LEU A 228 13.29 -10.05 30.72
CA LEU A 228 14.49 -9.82 29.92
C LEU A 228 14.14 -8.88 28.78
N GLU A 229 14.86 -7.76 28.73
CA GLU A 229 14.77 -6.78 27.66
C GLU A 229 15.71 -7.16 26.52
N ILE A 230 15.12 -7.52 25.37
CA ILE A 230 15.84 -7.96 24.18
C ILE A 230 15.82 -6.82 23.16
N THR A 231 16.89 -6.02 23.14
CA THR A 231 17.06 -4.89 22.22
C THR A 231 17.63 -5.32 20.86
N HIS A 232 17.65 -4.41 19.89
CA HIS A 232 18.38 -4.66 18.64
C HIS A 232 19.88 -4.91 18.85
N ALA A 233 20.52 -4.22 19.82
CA ALA A 233 21.92 -4.45 20.17
C ALA A 233 22.14 -5.86 20.73
N ALA A 234 21.25 -6.32 21.62
CA ALA A 234 21.29 -7.68 22.16
C ALA A 234 21.11 -8.74 21.05
N LEU A 235 20.22 -8.50 20.07
CA LEU A 235 20.09 -9.39 18.90
C LEU A 235 21.37 -9.42 18.04
N ASP A 236 22.02 -8.28 17.84
CA ASP A 236 23.29 -8.20 17.11
C ASP A 236 24.42 -8.95 17.83
N GLU A 237 24.40 -8.98 19.16
CA GLU A 237 25.36 -9.73 19.99
C GLU A 237 25.03 -11.22 20.07
N LEU A 238 23.75 -11.61 20.20
CA LEU A 238 23.30 -13.00 20.08
C LEU A 238 23.70 -13.59 18.73
N ARG A 239 23.58 -12.80 17.66
CA ARG A 239 24.01 -13.21 16.34
C ARG A 239 25.48 -13.65 16.30
N ALA A 240 26.35 -12.99 17.06
CA ALA A 240 27.77 -13.32 17.12
C ALA A 240 28.08 -14.44 18.12
N SER A 241 27.35 -14.50 19.23
CA SER A 241 27.66 -15.35 20.38
C SER A 241 26.85 -16.65 20.47
N SER A 242 25.65 -16.70 19.90
CA SER A 242 24.77 -17.88 19.84
C SER A 242 23.72 -17.74 18.74
N VAL A 243 24.05 -18.24 17.54
CA VAL A 243 23.14 -18.23 16.37
C VAL A 243 21.83 -18.96 16.68
N GLU A 244 21.88 -20.01 17.49
CA GLU A 244 20.70 -20.77 17.90
C GLU A 244 19.71 -19.93 18.71
N ALA A 245 20.20 -19.22 19.72
CA ALA A 245 19.39 -18.30 20.54
C ALA A 245 18.86 -17.14 19.70
N TYR A 246 19.65 -16.62 18.77
CA TYR A 246 19.25 -15.59 17.82
C TYR A 246 18.07 -16.04 16.94
N VAL A 247 18.16 -17.22 16.32
CA VAL A 247 17.08 -17.78 15.48
C VAL A 247 15.82 -18.06 16.31
N ALA A 248 15.98 -18.67 17.48
CA ALA A 248 14.87 -18.92 18.39
C ALA A 248 14.14 -17.62 18.77
N THR A 249 14.90 -16.56 19.05
CA THR A 249 14.37 -15.21 19.36
C THR A 249 13.58 -14.63 18.20
N LEU A 250 14.14 -14.67 16.98
CA LEU A 250 13.44 -14.19 15.79
C LEU A 250 12.16 -14.98 15.50
N LEU A 251 12.19 -16.31 15.63
CA LEU A 251 11.03 -17.16 15.44
C LEU A 251 9.95 -16.89 16.48
N ALA A 252 10.33 -16.82 17.75
CA ALA A 252 9.38 -16.55 18.82
C ALA A 252 8.74 -15.17 18.68
N THR A 253 9.52 -14.17 18.26
CA THR A 253 9.02 -12.83 17.96
C THR A 253 8.11 -12.83 16.72
N SER A 254 8.42 -13.64 15.71
CA SER A 254 7.57 -13.80 14.52
C SER A 254 6.25 -14.54 14.80
N CYS A 255 6.18 -15.36 15.86
CA CYS A 255 4.91 -15.91 16.30
C CYS A 255 3.99 -14.84 16.92
N ALA A 256 4.55 -13.71 17.38
CA ALA A 256 3.81 -12.57 17.89
C ALA A 256 3.28 -11.63 16.78
N LEU A 257 3.42 -11.99 15.51
CA LEU A 257 2.82 -11.25 14.40
C LEU A 257 1.29 -11.20 14.52
N SER A 258 0.68 -10.09 14.12
CA SER A 258 -0.78 -9.93 14.15
C SER A 258 -1.55 -11.08 13.49
N HIS A 259 -2.76 -11.35 13.98
CA HIS A 259 -3.69 -12.33 13.37
C HIS A 259 -3.79 -12.15 11.87
N LEU A 260 -3.87 -10.89 11.44
CA LEU A 260 -4.02 -10.48 10.05
C LEU A 260 -2.85 -10.95 9.17
N LEU A 261 -1.61 -10.82 9.65
CA LEU A 261 -0.43 -11.31 8.95
C LEU A 261 -0.39 -12.85 8.88
N ARG A 262 -0.74 -13.52 9.98
CA ARG A 262 -0.80 -14.98 10.02
C ARG A 262 -1.87 -15.50 9.07
N GLU A 263 -3.02 -14.84 9.03
CA GLU A 263 -4.12 -15.18 8.14
C GLU A 263 -3.71 -15.01 6.67
N PHE A 264 -3.09 -13.89 6.32
CA PHE A 264 -2.56 -13.63 4.97
C PHE A 264 -1.61 -14.74 4.50
N ILE A 265 -0.65 -15.12 5.36
CA ILE A 265 0.30 -16.20 5.08
C ILE A 265 -0.42 -17.56 4.99
N SER A 266 -1.37 -17.84 5.90
CA SER A 266 -2.11 -19.10 5.95
C SER A 266 -3.01 -19.33 4.73
N LEU A 267 -3.50 -18.25 4.12
CA LEU A 267 -4.26 -18.27 2.88
C LEU A 267 -3.36 -18.45 1.65
N GLY A 268 -2.04 -18.45 1.82
CA GLY A 268 -1.06 -18.57 0.73
C GLY A 268 -1.04 -17.34 -0.20
N LEU A 269 -1.46 -16.17 0.31
CA LEU A 269 -1.41 -14.93 -0.44
C LEU A 269 0.04 -14.45 -0.56
N ASN A 270 0.43 -14.07 -1.77
CA ASN A 270 1.80 -13.67 -2.06
C ASN A 270 1.83 -12.27 -2.62
N ARG A 271 2.63 -11.40 -1.99
CA ARG A 271 2.95 -10.09 -2.55
C ARG A 271 3.86 -10.25 -3.77
N VAL A 272 3.53 -9.57 -4.85
CA VAL A 272 4.33 -9.52 -6.09
C VAL A 272 4.65 -8.07 -6.40
N TRP A 273 5.91 -7.80 -6.75
CA TRP A 273 6.37 -6.49 -7.18
C TRP A 273 6.81 -6.54 -8.62
N LEU A 274 6.24 -5.68 -9.46
CA LEU A 274 6.56 -5.58 -10.88
C LEU A 274 6.99 -4.16 -11.20
N SER A 275 8.02 -4.02 -12.03
CA SER A 275 8.49 -2.74 -12.53
C SER A 275 7.61 -2.28 -13.69
N ALA A 276 7.57 -0.97 -13.96
CA ALA A 276 6.91 -0.49 -15.16
C ALA A 276 7.48 -1.18 -16.42
N GLY A 277 6.59 -1.61 -17.32
CA GLY A 277 6.91 -2.35 -18.54
C GLY A 277 6.95 -3.87 -18.38
N GLU A 278 6.97 -4.40 -17.15
CA GLU A 278 6.85 -5.85 -16.90
C GLU A 278 5.38 -6.30 -17.01
N CYS A 279 5.16 -7.57 -17.34
CA CYS A 279 3.83 -8.16 -17.43
C CYS A 279 3.53 -8.99 -16.17
N ALA A 280 2.31 -8.86 -15.64
CA ALA A 280 1.81 -9.74 -14.59
C ALA A 280 1.45 -11.14 -15.12
N PHE A 281 0.97 -11.18 -16.36
CA PHE A 281 0.74 -12.39 -17.16
C PHE A 281 0.62 -12.02 -18.64
N GLU A 282 0.86 -12.99 -19.51
CA GLU A 282 0.74 -12.85 -20.96
C GLU A 282 -0.49 -13.59 -21.52
N ARG A 283 -1.04 -13.08 -22.63
CA ARG A 283 -2.14 -13.74 -23.34
C ARG A 283 -1.74 -15.17 -23.70
N GLY A 284 -2.63 -16.10 -23.44
CA GLY A 284 -2.43 -17.51 -23.75
C GLY A 284 -1.72 -18.29 -22.65
N GLU A 285 -1.16 -17.66 -21.61
CA GLU A 285 -0.68 -18.40 -20.44
C GLU A 285 -1.85 -19.01 -19.67
N GLU A 286 -1.61 -20.15 -19.02
CA GLU A 286 -2.61 -20.80 -18.18
C GLU A 286 -2.93 -19.94 -16.94
N ALA A 287 -4.21 -19.73 -16.68
CA ALA A 287 -4.66 -18.90 -15.58
C ALA A 287 -4.58 -19.64 -14.24
N THR A 288 -3.40 -19.60 -13.63
CA THR A 288 -3.14 -20.20 -12.32
C THR A 288 -3.46 -19.28 -11.14
N SER A 289 -3.62 -17.98 -11.39
CA SER A 289 -3.83 -16.99 -10.33
C SER A 289 -4.62 -15.77 -10.81
N MET A 290 -5.22 -15.08 -9.86
CA MET A 290 -5.73 -13.73 -10.04
C MET A 290 -4.89 -12.76 -9.19
N PHE A 291 -4.98 -11.49 -9.50
CA PHE A 291 -4.19 -10.46 -8.82
C PHE A 291 -5.10 -9.34 -8.35
N VAL A 292 -4.87 -8.89 -7.12
CA VAL A 292 -5.45 -7.66 -6.55
C VAL A 292 -4.39 -6.57 -6.64
N LEU A 293 -4.75 -5.42 -7.22
CA LEU A 293 -3.85 -4.28 -7.34
C LEU A 293 -3.82 -3.49 -6.02
N ILE A 294 -2.68 -3.49 -5.34
CA ILE A 294 -2.48 -2.74 -4.08
C ILE A 294 -2.07 -1.31 -4.39
N SER A 295 -1.13 -1.17 -5.32
CA SER A 295 -0.67 0.10 -5.87
C SER A 295 -0.15 -0.16 -7.26
N GLY A 296 -0.12 0.86 -8.11
CA GLY A 296 0.29 0.73 -9.49
C GLY A 296 -0.87 0.84 -10.48
N ARG A 297 -0.55 0.65 -11.76
CA ARG A 297 -1.51 0.77 -12.85
C ARG A 297 -1.15 -0.24 -13.92
N ILE A 298 -2.12 -1.01 -14.38
CA ILE A 298 -1.95 -2.08 -15.36
C ILE A 298 -2.84 -1.81 -16.57
N ARG A 299 -2.31 -2.03 -17.76
CA ARG A 299 -3.09 -2.03 -19.01
C ARG A 299 -3.28 -3.45 -19.49
N LEU A 300 -4.54 -3.81 -19.74
CA LEU A 300 -4.95 -5.04 -20.38
C LEU A 300 -5.04 -4.80 -21.88
N THR A 301 -4.25 -5.54 -22.65
CA THR A 301 -4.29 -5.49 -24.12
C THR A 301 -4.75 -6.82 -24.68
N ARG A 302 -5.87 -6.80 -25.42
CA ARG A 302 -6.27 -7.91 -26.28
C ARG A 302 -5.51 -7.74 -27.59
N GLY A 303 -4.59 -8.65 -27.91
CA GLY A 303 -3.91 -8.62 -29.20
C GLY A 303 -4.94 -8.74 -30.32
N GLY A 304 -4.96 -7.81 -31.27
CA GLY A 304 -5.66 -8.04 -32.54
C GLY A 304 -4.98 -9.20 -33.25
N ASP A 305 -5.74 -10.19 -33.70
CA ASP A 305 -5.20 -11.30 -34.47
C ASP A 305 -4.50 -10.73 -35.71
N ALA A 306 -3.19 -10.98 -35.84
CA ALA A 306 -2.39 -10.59 -36.99
C ALA A 306 -2.65 -11.48 -38.21
N SER A 307 -3.84 -12.06 -38.31
CA SER A 307 -4.27 -12.93 -39.40
C SER A 307 -5.75 -12.67 -39.70
N THR A 308 -6.03 -11.71 -40.59
CA THR A 308 -7.10 -11.80 -41.61
C THR A 308 -7.18 -10.51 -42.43
N GLY A 309 -7.01 -10.65 -43.75
CA GLY A 309 -7.76 -9.91 -44.78
C GLY A 309 -7.58 -8.40 -44.89
N ALA A 310 -6.94 -7.97 -45.98
CA ALA A 310 -7.12 -6.63 -46.53
C ALA A 310 -8.62 -6.32 -46.69
N GLY A 311 -9.14 -5.36 -45.92
CA GLY A 311 -10.53 -4.89 -46.05
C GLY A 311 -11.29 -4.56 -44.76
N ALA A 312 -10.72 -4.76 -43.57
CA ALA A 312 -11.40 -4.40 -42.32
C ALA A 312 -11.25 -2.89 -41.99
N SER A 313 -12.40 -2.21 -41.92
CA SER A 313 -12.60 -0.87 -41.37
C SER A 313 -11.65 -0.56 -40.21
N ARG A 314 -10.97 0.59 -40.32
CA ARG A 314 -9.98 1.15 -39.37
C ARG A 314 -10.62 1.68 -38.07
N ARG A 315 -11.62 0.97 -37.53
CA ARG A 315 -12.35 1.27 -36.30
C ARG A 315 -12.64 -0.01 -35.53
N ASP A 316 -11.64 -0.49 -34.79
CA ASP A 316 -11.76 -0.66 -33.33
C ASP A 316 -10.37 -0.99 -32.78
N PRO A 317 -9.63 -0.04 -32.18
CA PRO A 317 -8.36 -0.36 -31.53
C PRO A 317 -8.69 -1.23 -30.30
N GLY A 318 -8.54 -2.54 -30.45
CA GLY A 318 -8.92 -3.58 -29.48
C GLY A 318 -8.91 -3.07 -28.04
N ALA A 319 -10.12 -3.03 -27.44
CA ALA A 319 -10.43 -2.42 -26.16
C ALA A 319 -9.24 -2.45 -25.18
N ARG A 320 -8.55 -1.30 -25.08
CA ARG A 320 -7.47 -1.10 -24.12
C ARG A 320 -8.12 -0.73 -22.80
N GLU A 321 -7.97 -1.61 -21.83
CA GLU A 321 -8.58 -1.42 -20.52
C GLU A 321 -7.47 -1.14 -19.50
N GLU A 322 -7.66 -0.13 -18.65
CA GLU A 322 -6.72 0.17 -17.57
C GLU A 322 -7.31 -0.25 -16.23
N ARG A 323 -6.41 -0.65 -15.33
CA ARG A 323 -6.70 -1.09 -13.98
C ARG A 323 -5.81 -0.37 -13.00
N GLY A 324 -6.42 0.18 -11.96
CA GLY A 324 -5.77 0.86 -10.85
C GLY A 324 -5.93 0.12 -9.53
N ARG A 325 -5.59 0.82 -8.46
CA ARG A 325 -5.65 0.32 -7.09
C ARG A 325 -7.06 -0.15 -6.70
N GLY A 326 -7.14 -1.26 -5.96
CA GLY A 326 -8.39 -1.86 -5.50
C GLY A 326 -9.10 -2.71 -6.54
N GLU A 327 -8.67 -2.65 -7.81
CA GLU A 327 -9.22 -3.49 -8.86
C GLU A 327 -8.52 -4.85 -8.96
N THR A 328 -9.16 -5.78 -9.67
CA THR A 328 -8.65 -7.14 -9.90
C THR A 328 -8.39 -7.42 -11.37
N ILE A 329 -7.45 -8.34 -11.62
CA ILE A 329 -7.14 -8.88 -12.95
C ILE A 329 -6.98 -10.41 -12.90
N GLY A 330 -7.29 -11.08 -14.01
CA GLY A 330 -7.11 -12.52 -14.17
C GLY A 330 -8.19 -13.38 -13.49
N GLU A 331 -9.22 -12.77 -12.89
CA GLU A 331 -10.26 -13.47 -12.15
C GLU A 331 -11.16 -14.35 -13.04
N ALA A 332 -11.56 -13.85 -14.21
CA ALA A 332 -12.43 -14.59 -15.12
C ALA A 332 -11.83 -15.93 -15.61
N PRO A 333 -10.60 -15.96 -16.16
CA PRO A 333 -10.01 -17.23 -16.59
C PRO A 333 -9.57 -18.12 -15.42
N LEU A 334 -9.27 -17.55 -14.24
CA LEU A 334 -9.01 -18.34 -13.03
C LEU A 334 -10.26 -19.12 -12.59
N LEU A 335 -11.43 -18.48 -12.61
CA LEU A 335 -12.71 -19.06 -12.18
C LEU A 335 -13.32 -20.00 -13.22
N GLY A 336 -13.38 -19.55 -14.48
CA GLY A 336 -13.94 -20.35 -15.57
C GLY A 336 -13.05 -21.51 -16.01
N GLY A 337 -11.77 -21.48 -15.64
CA GLY A 337 -10.76 -22.36 -16.19
C GLY A 337 -10.35 -21.94 -17.60
N GLY A 338 -9.05 -21.99 -17.88
CA GLY A 338 -8.52 -21.67 -19.20
C GLY A 338 -7.27 -20.80 -19.15
N ARG A 339 -7.11 -19.97 -20.18
CA ARG A 339 -5.93 -19.14 -20.42
C ARG A 339 -6.29 -17.65 -20.35
N TYR A 340 -5.32 -16.80 -20.03
CA TYR A 340 -5.57 -15.36 -20.02
C TYR A 340 -5.90 -14.86 -21.43
N ALA A 341 -6.99 -14.11 -21.55
CA ALA A 341 -7.47 -13.57 -22.83
C ALA A 341 -6.71 -12.30 -23.28
N SER A 342 -5.90 -11.71 -22.40
CA SER A 342 -5.17 -10.46 -22.62
C SER A 342 -3.81 -10.50 -21.93
N THR A 343 -2.87 -9.69 -22.40
CA THR A 343 -1.62 -9.43 -21.68
C THR A 343 -1.83 -8.29 -20.68
N ALA A 344 -1.38 -8.48 -19.44
CA ALA A 344 -1.48 -7.49 -18.37
C ALA A 344 -0.12 -6.82 -18.13
N MET A 345 0.08 -5.61 -18.69
CA MET A 345 1.35 -4.89 -18.62
C MET A 345 1.29 -3.76 -17.59
N CYS A 346 2.30 -3.67 -16.72
CA CYS A 346 2.45 -2.60 -15.74
C CYS A 346 2.83 -1.27 -16.42
N LEU A 347 2.05 -0.21 -16.20
CA LEU A 347 2.33 1.13 -16.70
C LEU A 347 3.27 1.92 -15.77
N ARG A 348 3.20 1.64 -14.48
CA ARG A 348 4.06 2.15 -13.40
C ARG A 348 4.59 0.99 -12.56
N ASP A 349 5.57 1.22 -11.70
CA ASP A 349 5.95 0.14 -10.77
C ASP A 349 4.72 -0.20 -9.92
N THR A 350 4.39 -1.49 -9.87
CA THR A 350 3.10 -2.00 -9.43
C THR A 350 3.30 -3.04 -8.34
N GLU A 351 2.49 -2.93 -7.30
CA GLU A 351 2.41 -3.86 -6.19
C GLU A 351 1.10 -4.63 -6.27
N LEU A 352 1.22 -5.95 -6.36
CA LEU A 352 0.10 -6.87 -6.49
C LEU A 352 0.06 -7.85 -5.31
N VAL A 353 -1.12 -8.38 -5.05
CA VAL A 353 -1.26 -9.64 -4.31
C VAL A 353 -1.75 -10.71 -5.25
N ARG A 354 -0.93 -11.75 -5.42
CA ARG A 354 -1.25 -12.96 -6.17
C ARG A 354 -2.08 -13.88 -5.29
N MET A 355 -3.23 -14.29 -5.83
CA MET A 355 -4.15 -15.23 -5.21
C MET A 355 -4.34 -16.43 -6.14
N SER A 356 -3.96 -17.62 -5.69
CA SER A 356 -4.15 -18.86 -6.45
C SER A 356 -5.60 -19.33 -6.38
N ARG A 357 -5.98 -20.30 -7.23
CA ARG A 357 -7.29 -20.95 -7.14
C ARG A 357 -7.52 -21.57 -5.75
N GLY A 358 -6.52 -22.23 -5.18
CA GLY A 358 -6.61 -22.82 -3.84
C GLY A 358 -6.80 -21.77 -2.74
N ALA A 359 -6.10 -20.65 -2.83
CA ALA A 359 -6.27 -19.52 -1.90
C ALA A 359 -7.70 -18.97 -1.96
N LEU A 360 -8.23 -18.78 -3.18
CA LEU A 360 -9.60 -18.32 -3.37
C LEU A 360 -10.63 -19.31 -2.79
N THR A 361 -10.46 -20.61 -3.03
CA THR A 361 -11.32 -21.64 -2.44
C THR A 361 -11.29 -21.62 -0.91
N LEU A 362 -10.10 -21.45 -0.31
CA LEU A 362 -9.96 -21.35 1.14
C LEU A 362 -10.64 -20.10 1.70
N ILE A 363 -10.48 -18.94 1.04
CA ILE A 363 -11.15 -17.70 1.43
C ILE A 363 -12.67 -17.89 1.38
N CYS A 364 -13.19 -18.45 0.29
CA CYS A 364 -14.63 -18.68 0.15
C CYS A 364 -15.18 -19.67 1.20
N ALA A 365 -14.42 -20.71 1.53
CA ALA A 365 -14.82 -21.71 2.51
C ALA A 365 -14.75 -21.21 3.96
N ARG A 366 -13.74 -20.39 4.30
CA ARG A 366 -13.52 -19.90 5.67
C ARG A 366 -14.20 -18.58 5.97
N ASN A 367 -14.51 -17.78 4.95
CA ASN A 367 -15.09 -16.47 5.14
C ASN A 367 -16.18 -16.13 4.09
N PRO A 368 -17.46 -16.41 4.42
CA PRO A 368 -18.60 -16.12 3.54
C PRO A 368 -18.76 -14.64 3.20
N THR A 369 -18.38 -13.73 4.12
CA THR A 369 -18.42 -12.28 3.89
C THR A 369 -17.43 -11.86 2.80
N ALA A 370 -16.20 -12.36 2.86
CA ALA A 370 -15.18 -12.12 1.84
C ALA A 370 -15.59 -12.69 0.48
N ALA A 371 -16.22 -13.87 0.45
CA ALA A 371 -16.76 -14.45 -0.77
C ALA A 371 -17.82 -13.56 -1.40
N SER A 372 -18.75 -13.04 -0.59
CA SER A 372 -19.83 -12.15 -1.04
C SER A 372 -19.27 -10.85 -1.64
N ARG A 373 -18.29 -10.22 -0.98
CA ARG A 373 -17.64 -9.00 -1.51
C ARG A 373 -16.89 -9.23 -2.81
N LEU A 374 -16.20 -10.36 -2.95
CA LEU A 374 -15.54 -10.75 -4.20
C LEU A 374 -16.57 -10.91 -5.33
N LEU A 375 -17.68 -11.60 -5.05
CA LEU A 375 -18.78 -11.77 -6.00
C LEU A 375 -19.39 -10.42 -6.40
N GLU A 376 -19.65 -9.53 -5.45
CA GLU A 376 -20.14 -8.17 -5.71
C GLU A 376 -19.16 -7.34 -6.56
N ALA A 377 -17.85 -7.43 -6.28
CA ALA A 377 -16.82 -6.76 -7.08
C ALA A 377 -16.80 -7.28 -8.52
N MET A 378 -16.89 -8.59 -8.72
CA MET A 378 -16.96 -9.20 -10.05
C MET A 378 -18.27 -8.89 -10.78
N ALA A 379 -19.40 -8.91 -10.07
CA ALA A 379 -20.71 -8.59 -10.63
C ALA A 379 -20.77 -7.13 -11.10
N ARG A 380 -20.24 -6.18 -10.31
CA ARG A 380 -20.08 -4.77 -10.72
C ARG A 380 -19.25 -4.66 -11.99
N LYS A 381 -18.10 -5.32 -12.04
CA LYS A 381 -17.21 -5.34 -13.21
C LYS A 381 -17.89 -5.89 -14.46
N LEU A 382 -18.64 -6.98 -14.34
CA LEU A 382 -19.42 -7.56 -15.45
C LEU A 382 -20.54 -6.62 -15.90
N HIS A 383 -21.20 -5.97 -14.96
CA HIS A 383 -22.27 -5.02 -15.23
C HIS A 383 -21.75 -3.79 -15.99
N ASP A 384 -20.63 -3.22 -15.55
CA ASP A 384 -19.98 -2.09 -16.22
C ASP A 384 -19.50 -2.45 -17.63
N ALA A 385 -18.93 -3.66 -17.80
CA ALA A 385 -18.52 -4.16 -19.12
C ALA A 385 -19.71 -4.37 -20.07
N ARG A 386 -20.87 -4.80 -19.55
CA ARG A 386 -22.09 -5.04 -20.35
C ARG A 386 -22.83 -3.78 -20.75
N ARG A 387 -22.79 -2.72 -19.93
CA ARG A 387 -23.50 -1.49 -20.28
C ARG A 387 -22.91 -0.82 -21.51
N GLY A 388 -21.72 -1.23 -21.98
CA GLY A 388 -21.11 -0.73 -23.22
C GLY A 388 -21.12 0.79 -23.25
N THR A 389 -21.15 1.40 -22.07
CA THR A 389 -21.52 2.80 -21.97
C THR A 389 -20.42 3.53 -22.69
N LEU A 390 -20.80 4.50 -23.51
CA LEU A 390 -19.93 5.61 -23.90
C LEU A 390 -19.55 6.43 -22.65
N SER A 391 -19.18 5.75 -21.55
CA SER A 391 -18.42 6.29 -20.46
C SER A 391 -17.11 6.71 -21.11
N PHE A 392 -17.01 7.99 -21.43
CA PHE A 392 -15.72 8.66 -21.50
C PHE A 392 -14.84 8.03 -20.43
N PRO A 393 -13.64 7.52 -20.79
CA PRO A 393 -12.80 6.80 -19.83
C PRO A 393 -12.75 7.64 -18.57
N ARG A 394 -13.36 7.12 -17.48
CA ARG A 394 -13.52 7.85 -16.24
C ARG A 394 -12.12 8.36 -15.90
N ALA A 395 -11.95 9.69 -15.85
CA ALA A 395 -10.66 10.27 -15.56
C ALA A 395 -10.14 9.55 -14.31
N PRO A 396 -8.92 8.99 -14.34
CA PRO A 396 -8.51 8.10 -13.28
C PRO A 396 -8.62 8.80 -11.93
N ASP A 397 -9.12 8.08 -10.92
CA ASP A 397 -9.42 8.65 -9.59
C ASP A 397 -8.19 9.33 -8.97
N VAL A 398 -6.98 8.89 -9.36
CA VAL A 398 -5.70 9.54 -9.04
C VAL A 398 -4.88 9.75 -10.31
N VAL A 399 -4.23 10.92 -10.42
CA VAL A 399 -3.29 11.26 -11.49
C VAL A 399 -1.94 11.65 -10.89
N THR A 400 -0.93 10.81 -11.11
CA THR A 400 0.47 11.11 -10.76
C THR A 400 1.19 11.71 -11.97
N ILE A 401 1.76 12.90 -11.80
CA ILE A 401 2.37 13.70 -12.86
C ILE A 401 3.85 13.87 -12.54
N ALA A 402 4.75 13.42 -13.42
CA ALA A 402 6.17 13.76 -13.32
C ALA A 402 6.50 14.94 -14.22
N LEU A 403 7.07 15.99 -13.65
CA LEU A 403 7.63 17.13 -14.38
C LEU A 403 9.12 16.89 -14.58
N VAL A 404 9.58 16.90 -15.83
CA VAL A 404 10.97 16.63 -16.20
C VAL A 404 11.55 17.79 -17.00
N PRO A 405 12.69 18.39 -16.62
CA PRO A 405 13.27 19.50 -17.38
C PRO A 405 14.01 18.93 -18.60
N ALA A 406 13.83 19.55 -19.77
CA ALA A 406 14.52 19.13 -21.00
C ALA A 406 16.03 19.39 -20.91
N SER A 407 16.46 20.46 -20.25
CA SER A 407 17.86 20.81 -19.98
C SER A 407 18.07 21.29 -18.55
N ALA A 408 19.31 21.31 -18.07
CA ALA A 408 19.65 21.99 -16.82
C ALA A 408 19.62 23.53 -17.00
N GLY A 409 19.55 24.25 -15.87
CA GLY A 409 19.60 25.72 -15.84
C GLY A 409 18.21 26.34 -16.01
N ARG A 410 17.97 27.02 -17.14
CA ARG A 410 16.73 27.81 -17.35
C ARG A 410 15.47 26.95 -17.24
N ASP A 411 15.46 25.75 -17.83
CA ASP A 411 14.29 24.86 -17.78
C ASP A 411 13.99 24.36 -16.36
N ASP A 412 15.00 24.23 -15.50
CA ASP A 412 14.82 23.80 -14.10
C ASP A 412 14.10 24.87 -13.26
N VAL A 413 14.45 26.14 -13.48
CA VAL A 413 13.76 27.29 -12.85
C VAL A 413 12.30 27.37 -13.31
N ALA A 414 12.07 27.19 -14.62
CA ALA A 414 10.71 27.18 -15.15
C ALA A 414 9.92 25.95 -14.68
N LEU A 415 10.57 24.81 -14.48
CA LEU A 415 9.95 23.61 -13.95
C LEU A 415 9.49 23.80 -12.50
N ALA A 416 10.32 24.41 -11.64
CA ALA A 416 9.93 24.70 -10.26
C ALA A 416 8.71 25.65 -10.20
N SER A 417 8.75 26.71 -11.01
CA SER A 417 7.65 27.68 -11.11
C SER A 417 6.37 27.03 -11.65
N LEU A 418 6.50 26.15 -12.66
CA LEU A 418 5.39 25.36 -13.20
C LEU A 418 4.84 24.38 -12.18
N ALA A 419 5.69 23.70 -11.40
CA ALA A 419 5.26 22.73 -10.39
C ALA A 419 4.38 23.40 -9.33
N GLN A 420 4.82 24.57 -8.86
CA GLN A 420 4.08 25.37 -7.88
C GLN A 420 2.77 25.92 -8.46
N GLY A 421 2.81 26.52 -9.65
CA GLY A 421 1.62 27.04 -10.33
C GLY A 421 0.59 25.95 -10.67
N LEU A 422 1.06 24.82 -11.18
CA LEU A 422 0.21 23.68 -11.52
C LEU A 422 -0.43 23.05 -10.28
N ARG A 423 0.30 22.99 -9.15
CA ARG A 423 -0.28 22.54 -7.87
C ARG A 423 -1.51 23.36 -7.51
N TRP A 424 -1.39 24.69 -7.49
CA TRP A 424 -2.51 25.57 -7.15
C TRP A 424 -3.67 25.45 -8.15
N ALA A 425 -3.37 25.39 -9.45
CA ALA A 425 -4.39 25.22 -10.48
C ALA A 425 -5.14 23.87 -10.37
N LEU A 426 -4.44 22.80 -9.95
CA LEU A 426 -5.05 21.47 -9.73
C LEU A 426 -5.86 21.37 -8.43
N GLU A 427 -5.58 22.20 -7.41
CA GLU A 427 -6.35 22.24 -6.16
C GLU A 427 -7.85 22.52 -6.40
N GLY A 428 -8.19 23.27 -7.45
CA GLY A 428 -9.58 23.50 -7.89
C GLY A 428 -10.31 22.23 -8.38
N PHE A 429 -9.57 21.20 -8.80
CA PHE A 429 -10.13 19.92 -9.25
C PHE A 429 -10.02 18.82 -8.18
N GLY A 430 -9.21 19.01 -7.14
CA GLY A 430 -9.07 18.09 -6.02
C GLY A 430 -7.76 18.26 -5.25
N LYS A 431 -7.67 17.59 -4.09
CA LYS A 431 -6.47 17.66 -3.23
C LYS A 431 -5.22 17.28 -4.01
N THR A 432 -4.23 18.17 -3.99
CA THR A 432 -2.99 18.03 -4.75
C THR A 432 -1.78 18.02 -3.82
N LEU A 433 -0.90 17.04 -4.01
CA LEU A 433 0.39 16.96 -3.34
C LEU A 433 1.50 17.31 -4.33
N TRP A 434 2.45 18.14 -3.91
CA TRP A 434 3.67 18.43 -4.67
C TRP A 434 4.88 17.91 -3.90
N LEU A 435 5.78 17.21 -4.60
CA LEU A 435 7.01 16.67 -4.03
C LEU A 435 8.19 16.94 -4.97
N ASP A 436 9.20 17.60 -4.45
CA ASP A 436 10.56 17.61 -4.98
C ASP A 436 11.47 16.69 -4.13
N GLU A 437 12.75 16.60 -4.46
CA GLU A 437 13.69 15.77 -3.70
C GLU A 437 13.82 16.26 -2.24
N THR A 438 13.77 17.57 -2.01
CA THR A 438 13.89 18.18 -0.68
C THR A 438 12.71 17.80 0.21
N ALA A 439 11.48 17.95 -0.29
CA ALA A 439 10.26 17.55 0.40
C ALA A 439 10.27 16.04 0.67
N ALA A 440 10.73 15.22 -0.29
CA ALA A 440 10.85 13.78 -0.11
C ALA A 440 11.86 13.39 0.98
N ARG A 441 12.98 14.11 1.12
CA ARG A 441 13.93 13.91 2.24
C ARG A 441 13.28 14.25 3.59
N GLY A 442 12.50 15.33 3.64
CA GLY A 442 11.77 15.74 4.85
C GLY A 442 10.73 14.73 5.33
N VAL A 443 10.24 13.83 4.46
CA VAL A 443 9.34 12.73 4.84
C VAL A 443 10.08 11.58 5.54
N PHE A 444 11.37 11.41 5.29
CA PHE A 444 12.20 10.34 5.88
C PHE A 444 13.39 10.91 6.67
N PRO A 445 13.17 11.77 7.69
CA PRO A 445 14.23 12.49 8.37
C PRO A 445 15.21 11.56 9.11
N ASP A 446 14.71 10.46 9.69
CA ASP A 446 15.53 9.50 10.43
C ASP A 446 16.27 8.48 9.54
N ASP A 447 16.06 8.53 8.21
CA ASP A 447 16.60 7.57 7.25
C ASP A 447 17.15 8.30 6.00
N ASP A 448 18.15 9.18 6.23
CA ASP A 448 18.89 9.90 5.17
C ASP A 448 19.54 8.95 4.13
N ARG A 449 19.70 7.68 4.51
CA ARG A 449 20.15 6.61 3.62
C ARG A 449 19.10 6.23 2.57
N THR A 450 17.80 6.43 2.83
CA THR A 450 16.75 6.02 1.89
C THR A 450 16.80 6.82 0.60
N MET A 451 16.90 8.14 0.68
CA MET A 451 17.00 9.00 -0.52
C MET A 451 18.33 8.77 -1.25
N THR A 452 19.43 8.68 -0.50
CA THR A 452 20.77 8.42 -1.06
C THR A 452 20.88 7.03 -1.73
N ARG A 453 20.08 6.05 -1.31
CA ARG A 453 20.13 4.65 -1.79
C ARG A 453 18.94 4.24 -2.63
N LEU A 454 18.20 5.18 -3.22
CA LEU A 454 17.06 4.89 -4.11
C LEU A 454 17.42 4.03 -5.34
N ALA A 455 18.70 3.95 -5.72
CA ALA A 455 19.18 3.01 -6.74
C ALA A 455 18.95 1.54 -6.34
N SER A 456 18.91 1.24 -5.04
CA SER A 456 18.57 -0.09 -4.53
C SER A 456 17.05 -0.28 -4.56
N LYS A 457 16.61 -1.41 -5.15
CA LYS A 457 15.20 -1.83 -5.16
C LYS A 457 14.58 -1.81 -3.76
N PHE A 458 15.37 -2.12 -2.74
CA PHE A 458 14.90 -2.12 -1.36
C PHE A 458 14.45 -0.73 -0.87
N TYR A 459 15.26 0.32 -1.05
CA TYR A 459 14.90 1.66 -0.60
C TYR A 459 13.87 2.32 -1.51
N ARG A 460 13.95 2.07 -2.83
CA ARG A 460 12.90 2.45 -3.77
C ARG A 460 11.52 1.92 -3.37
N SER A 461 11.46 0.66 -2.89
CA SER A 461 10.20 0.09 -2.41
C SER A 461 9.65 0.74 -1.13
N LYS A 462 10.47 1.40 -0.30
CA LYS A 462 9.96 2.19 0.84
C LYS A 462 9.23 3.45 0.35
N LEU A 463 9.88 4.21 -0.53
CA LEU A 463 9.35 5.46 -1.07
C LEU A 463 8.07 5.23 -1.88
N THR A 464 8.07 4.23 -2.77
CA THR A 464 6.89 3.88 -3.57
C THR A 464 5.72 3.38 -2.73
N ALA A 465 5.98 2.62 -1.65
CA ALA A 465 4.93 2.23 -0.70
C ALA A 465 4.34 3.44 0.06
N TRP A 466 5.16 4.44 0.39
CA TRP A 466 4.66 5.69 0.97
C TRP A 466 3.88 6.53 -0.05
N MET A 467 4.34 6.62 -1.31
CA MET A 467 3.61 7.29 -2.39
C MET A 467 2.24 6.66 -2.60
N ALA A 468 2.14 5.32 -2.58
CA ALA A 468 0.88 4.59 -2.65
C ALA A 468 -0.10 4.98 -1.54
N GLN A 469 0.39 5.31 -0.33
CA GLN A 469 -0.45 5.81 0.75
C GLN A 469 -0.95 7.24 0.47
N GLN A 470 -0.14 8.08 -0.19
CA GLN A 470 -0.57 9.43 -0.55
C GLN A 470 -1.69 9.40 -1.60
N GLU A 471 -1.75 8.37 -2.45
CA GLU A 471 -2.86 8.16 -3.40
C GLU A 471 -4.22 7.95 -2.72
N GLU A 472 -4.28 7.67 -1.41
CA GLU A 472 -5.54 7.66 -0.64
C GLU A 472 -6.05 9.06 -0.33
N ARG A 473 -5.14 10.03 -0.22
CA ARG A 473 -5.40 11.35 0.36
C ARG A 473 -5.47 12.43 -0.71
N TYR A 474 -4.78 12.22 -1.81
CA TYR A 474 -4.59 13.20 -2.88
C TYR A 474 -5.11 12.63 -4.20
N ARG A 475 -5.88 13.46 -4.90
CA ARG A 475 -6.33 13.19 -6.27
C ARG A 475 -5.19 13.41 -7.27
N PHE A 476 -4.33 14.39 -7.01
CA PHE A 476 -3.20 14.72 -7.87
C PHE A 476 -1.90 14.65 -7.08
N ILE A 477 -0.87 14.06 -7.69
CA ILE A 477 0.48 14.04 -7.13
C ILE A 477 1.43 14.59 -8.20
N VAL A 478 2.00 15.77 -7.96
CA VAL A 478 2.97 16.42 -8.82
C VAL A 478 4.38 16.10 -8.30
N LEU A 479 5.14 15.35 -9.10
CA LEU A 479 6.51 14.92 -8.81
C LEU A 479 7.48 15.76 -9.63
N GLN A 480 8.27 16.58 -8.97
CA GLN A 480 9.31 17.41 -9.59
C GLN A 480 10.62 16.64 -9.64
N THR A 481 11.16 16.44 -10.84
CA THR A 481 12.50 15.84 -11.02
C THR A 481 13.59 16.90 -11.06
N ASP A 482 14.83 16.46 -10.86
CA ASP A 482 16.00 17.28 -11.15
C ASP A 482 16.44 17.12 -12.63
N ALA A 483 17.35 17.99 -13.08
CA ALA A 483 17.93 17.93 -14.43
C ALA A 483 19.01 16.84 -14.61
N SER A 484 19.08 15.89 -13.68
CA SER A 484 19.90 14.70 -13.78
C SER A 484 19.02 13.45 -13.82
N ALA A 485 19.53 12.36 -14.39
CA ALA A 485 18.83 11.08 -14.33
C ALA A 485 19.04 10.39 -12.97
N SER A 486 18.87 11.17 -11.89
CA SER A 486 19.08 10.73 -10.50
C SER A 486 18.16 9.55 -10.15
N PRO A 487 18.49 8.81 -9.08
CA PRO A 487 17.57 7.82 -8.53
C PRO A 487 16.18 8.38 -8.19
N TRP A 488 16.09 9.63 -7.72
CA TRP A 488 14.82 10.32 -7.48
C TRP A 488 14.03 10.53 -8.78
N SER A 489 14.65 11.13 -9.80
CA SER A 489 14.05 11.34 -11.12
C SER A 489 13.55 10.02 -11.74
N GLN A 490 14.30 8.93 -11.55
CA GLN A 490 13.89 7.59 -11.99
C GLN A 490 12.68 7.03 -11.23
N VAL A 491 12.50 7.38 -9.95
CA VAL A 491 11.30 7.03 -9.19
C VAL A 491 10.13 7.86 -9.67
N CYS A 492 10.28 9.17 -9.83
CA CYS A 492 9.21 10.06 -10.29
C CYS A 492 8.61 9.59 -11.63
N VAL A 493 9.46 9.40 -12.64
CA VAL A 493 9.04 8.92 -13.96
C VAL A 493 8.46 7.50 -13.90
N SER A 494 8.83 6.70 -12.90
CA SER A 494 8.29 5.34 -12.74
C SER A 494 6.92 5.22 -12.11
N GLN A 495 6.55 6.22 -11.32
CA GLN A 495 5.28 6.27 -10.61
C GLN A 495 4.24 7.12 -11.35
N ALA A 496 4.70 7.92 -12.32
CA ALA A 496 3.86 8.81 -13.09
C ALA A 496 2.92 8.08 -14.05
N ASP A 497 1.69 8.57 -14.11
CA ASP A 497 0.71 8.27 -15.16
C ASP A 497 0.93 9.18 -16.37
N ARG A 498 1.40 10.41 -16.13
CA ARG A 498 1.76 11.40 -17.14
C ARG A 498 3.14 11.96 -16.89
N VAL A 499 3.95 12.07 -17.93
CA VAL A 499 5.26 12.70 -17.86
C VAL A 499 5.23 13.97 -18.71
N ILE A 500 5.43 15.12 -18.09
CA ILE A 500 5.46 16.42 -18.77
C ILE A 500 6.91 16.89 -18.84
N VAL A 501 7.44 16.93 -20.05
CA VAL A 501 8.76 17.51 -20.32
C VAL A 501 8.61 19.03 -20.40
N VAL A 502 9.42 19.78 -19.68
CA VAL A 502 9.39 21.26 -19.64
C VAL A 502 10.60 21.81 -20.37
N ALA A 503 10.38 22.64 -21.37
CA ALA A 503 11.45 23.26 -22.14
C ALA A 503 11.10 24.70 -22.50
N HIS A 504 12.10 25.57 -22.57
CA HIS A 504 11.92 26.89 -23.16
C HIS A 504 11.80 26.81 -24.69
N ALA A 505 10.76 27.44 -25.25
CA ALA A 505 10.46 27.41 -26.67
C ALA A 505 11.57 28.02 -27.54
N ASP A 506 12.28 29.01 -26.99
CA ASP A 506 13.37 29.77 -27.62
C ASP A 506 14.74 29.08 -27.51
N ALA A 507 14.84 27.92 -26.85
CA ALA A 507 16.12 27.22 -26.71
C ALA A 507 16.70 26.88 -28.10
N ALA A 508 18.01 27.09 -28.27
CA ALA A 508 18.68 26.91 -29.57
C ALA A 508 18.60 25.46 -30.06
N ASP A 509 18.76 24.51 -29.13
CA ASP A 509 18.77 23.07 -29.40
C ASP A 509 17.52 22.40 -28.82
N ALA A 510 16.78 21.71 -29.69
CA ALA A 510 15.56 20.98 -29.35
C ALA A 510 15.80 19.47 -29.16
N LEU A 511 17.04 18.98 -29.28
CA LEU A 511 17.36 17.58 -29.13
C LEU A 511 17.19 17.13 -27.66
N PRO A 512 16.64 15.92 -27.40
CA PRO A 512 16.64 15.32 -26.08
C PRO A 512 18.05 15.23 -25.51
N ARG A 513 18.21 15.60 -24.23
CA ARG A 513 19.47 15.46 -23.52
C ARG A 513 19.64 14.03 -22.98
N PRO A 514 20.87 13.57 -22.68
CA PRO A 514 21.10 12.21 -22.22
C PRO A 514 20.32 11.81 -20.95
N HIS A 515 20.03 12.76 -20.05
CA HIS A 515 19.22 12.48 -18.86
C HIS A 515 17.76 12.26 -19.23
N GLU A 516 17.20 13.09 -20.11
CA GLU A 516 15.86 12.94 -20.65
C GLU A 516 15.73 11.59 -21.38
N GLU A 517 16.68 11.26 -22.25
CA GLU A 517 16.73 9.97 -22.93
C GLU A 517 16.80 8.82 -21.92
N LYS A 518 17.65 8.90 -20.89
CA LYS A 518 17.76 7.83 -19.89
C LYS A 518 16.47 7.64 -19.08
N LEU A 519 15.71 8.71 -18.82
CA LEU A 519 14.45 8.66 -18.09
C LEU A 519 13.29 8.16 -18.96
N LEU A 520 13.26 8.55 -20.23
CA LEU A 520 12.13 8.31 -21.15
C LEU A 520 12.36 7.13 -22.13
N TRP A 521 13.61 6.78 -22.46
CA TRP A 521 13.97 5.80 -23.49
C TRP A 521 14.05 4.36 -22.95
N ARG A 522 13.74 3.41 -23.84
CA ARG A 522 13.93 1.94 -23.77
C ARG A 522 13.02 1.05 -22.91
N ARG A 523 12.27 1.49 -21.89
CA ARG A 523 11.44 0.52 -21.10
C ARG A 523 10.06 0.96 -20.59
N ARG A 524 9.59 2.18 -20.83
CA ARG A 524 8.31 2.66 -20.26
C ARG A 524 7.30 3.04 -21.36
N ARG A 525 6.61 2.06 -21.93
CA ARG A 525 5.41 2.29 -22.79
C ARG A 525 4.14 2.61 -21.96
N GLY A 526 4.34 3.04 -20.72
CA GLY A 526 3.31 3.11 -19.69
C GLY A 526 2.57 4.44 -19.67
N ALA A 527 3.32 5.48 -19.27
CA ALA A 527 2.86 6.84 -19.06
C ALA A 527 2.73 7.62 -20.38
N THR A 528 1.74 8.52 -20.47
CA THR A 528 1.64 9.45 -21.60
C THR A 528 2.67 10.57 -21.44
N THR A 529 3.51 10.77 -22.45
CA THR A 529 4.48 11.86 -22.47
C THR A 529 3.88 13.09 -23.14
N GLU A 530 4.00 14.24 -22.49
CA GLU A 530 3.55 15.55 -22.97
C GLU A 530 4.72 16.54 -22.90
N LEU A 531 4.64 17.64 -23.63
CA LEU A 531 5.69 18.66 -23.70
C LEU A 531 5.12 20.05 -23.38
N VAL A 532 5.62 20.73 -22.36
CA VAL A 532 5.34 22.14 -22.11
C VAL A 532 6.45 22.98 -22.74
N LEU A 533 6.05 23.90 -23.61
CA LEU A 533 6.93 24.88 -24.24
C LEU A 533 6.71 26.23 -23.58
N VAL A 534 7.63 26.59 -22.70
CA VAL A 534 7.63 27.84 -21.95
C VAL A 534 8.05 29.00 -22.85
N HIS A 535 7.27 30.08 -22.87
CA HIS A 535 7.60 31.27 -23.64
C HIS A 535 7.29 32.55 -22.87
N ALA A 536 7.96 33.64 -23.25
CA ALA A 536 7.71 34.96 -22.68
C ALA A 536 6.37 35.54 -23.17
N PRO A 537 5.75 36.45 -22.39
CA PRO A 537 4.61 37.24 -22.84
C PRO A 537 4.91 37.95 -24.17
N GLY A 538 3.93 38.00 -25.08
CA GLY A 538 4.07 38.62 -26.40
C GLY A 538 4.82 37.78 -27.45
N CYS A 539 5.46 36.69 -27.06
CA CYS A 539 6.22 35.82 -27.97
C CYS A 539 5.54 34.45 -28.13
N ALA A 540 4.62 34.31 -29.08
CA ALA A 540 4.03 33.00 -29.38
C ALA A 540 5.12 31.98 -29.79
N PRO A 541 5.08 30.72 -29.31
CA PRO A 541 6.07 29.71 -29.68
C PRO A 541 6.12 29.49 -31.19
N ARG A 542 7.30 29.69 -31.78
CA ARG A 542 7.55 29.43 -33.19
C ARG A 542 8.27 28.09 -33.35
N ASP A 543 8.05 27.47 -34.51
CA ASP A 543 8.70 26.22 -34.90
C ASP A 543 8.61 25.09 -33.84
N SER A 544 7.44 24.91 -33.21
CA SER A 544 7.22 23.80 -32.26
C SER A 544 7.32 22.41 -32.91
N LYS A 545 7.43 22.35 -34.25
CA LYS A 545 7.63 21.12 -35.02
C LYS A 545 8.99 20.48 -34.74
N ARG A 546 10.08 21.26 -34.59
CA ARG A 546 11.41 20.72 -34.31
C ARG A 546 11.47 19.92 -33.00
N TRP A 547 10.74 20.38 -31.98
CA TRP A 547 10.62 19.71 -30.69
C TRP A 547 9.92 18.35 -30.78
N ARG A 548 8.85 18.27 -31.58
CA ARG A 548 8.10 17.02 -31.82
C ARG A 548 8.86 16.04 -32.70
N ALA A 549 9.59 16.54 -33.70
CA ALA A 549 10.38 15.69 -34.60
C ALA A 549 11.42 14.86 -33.83
N CYS A 550 12.02 15.44 -32.79
CA CYS A 550 13.02 14.76 -31.96
C CYS A 550 12.39 13.96 -30.80
N ARG A 551 11.07 14.02 -30.60
CA ARG A 551 10.33 13.35 -29.51
C ARG A 551 9.06 12.67 -30.05
N PRO A 552 9.17 11.60 -30.84
CA PRO A 552 8.02 10.96 -31.48
C PRO A 552 7.02 10.34 -30.48
N SER A 553 7.43 10.10 -29.22
CA SER A 553 6.57 9.59 -28.15
C SER A 553 5.69 10.65 -27.49
N VAL A 554 5.93 11.95 -27.74
CA VAL A 554 5.14 13.03 -27.17
C VAL A 554 3.75 13.06 -27.80
N ALA A 555 2.72 12.83 -26.97
CA ALA A 555 1.33 12.81 -27.39
C ALA A 555 0.78 14.21 -27.66
N ARG A 556 1.23 15.22 -26.91
CA ARG A 556 0.74 16.61 -26.98
C ARG A 556 1.84 17.59 -26.56
N HIS A 557 1.82 18.78 -27.15
CA HIS A 557 2.60 19.91 -26.63
C HIS A 557 1.68 21.06 -26.22
N HIS A 558 2.09 21.80 -25.20
CA HIS A 558 1.36 22.90 -24.57
C HIS A 558 2.22 24.16 -24.60
N PRO A 559 1.88 25.17 -25.40
CA PRO A 559 2.47 26.50 -25.25
C PRO A 559 1.93 27.12 -23.95
N LEU A 560 2.83 27.60 -23.09
CA LEU A 560 2.48 28.09 -21.77
C LEU A 560 3.41 29.22 -21.32
N ARG A 561 2.82 30.25 -20.73
CA ARG A 561 3.52 31.24 -19.91
C ARG A 561 3.40 30.79 -18.46
N VAL A 562 4.52 30.56 -17.79
CA VAL A 562 4.54 29.93 -16.46
C VAL A 562 3.97 30.84 -15.37
N ASP A 563 4.07 32.15 -15.57
CA ASP A 563 3.57 33.16 -14.63
C ASP A 563 2.08 33.52 -14.86
N GLU A 564 1.43 32.94 -15.87
CA GLU A 564 0.07 33.28 -16.26
C GLU A 564 -0.92 32.23 -15.77
N GLU A 565 -1.80 32.62 -14.87
CA GLU A 565 -2.78 31.74 -14.22
C GLU A 565 -3.73 31.07 -15.22
N GLU A 566 -4.09 31.75 -16.31
CA GLU A 566 -4.98 31.20 -17.34
C GLU A 566 -4.32 30.03 -18.10
N ASP A 567 -3.03 30.14 -18.44
CA ASP A 567 -2.30 29.08 -19.12
C ASP A 567 -2.10 27.86 -18.18
N LEU A 568 -1.80 28.11 -16.91
CA LEU A 568 -1.72 27.06 -15.87
C LEU A 568 -3.08 26.38 -15.66
N SER A 569 -4.17 27.15 -15.62
CA SER A 569 -5.53 26.64 -15.50
C SER A 569 -5.93 25.78 -16.70
N ARG A 570 -5.55 26.18 -17.92
CA ARG A 570 -5.72 25.37 -19.14
C ARG A 570 -4.95 24.06 -19.05
N LEU A 571 -3.70 24.08 -18.60
CA LEU A 571 -2.91 22.86 -18.39
C LEU A 571 -3.55 21.95 -17.33
N ALA A 572 -4.00 22.52 -16.21
CA ALA A 572 -4.69 21.80 -15.15
C ALA A 572 -5.97 21.13 -15.64
N ARG A 573 -6.81 21.84 -16.43
CA ARG A 573 -8.00 21.26 -17.08
C ARG A 573 -7.63 20.08 -18.00
N HIS A 574 -6.55 20.20 -18.78
CA HIS A 574 -6.06 19.12 -19.62
C HIS A 574 -5.63 17.88 -18.82
N VAL A 575 -4.87 18.09 -17.75
CA VAL A 575 -4.36 17.02 -16.89
C VAL A 575 -5.50 16.35 -16.11
N ALA A 576 -6.43 17.15 -15.58
CA ALA A 576 -7.59 16.69 -14.82
C ALA A 576 -8.70 16.07 -15.69
N GLY A 577 -8.59 16.10 -17.03
CA GLY A 577 -9.62 15.58 -17.93
C GLY A 577 -10.88 16.45 -18.04
N HIS A 578 -10.76 17.74 -17.76
CA HIS A 578 -11.84 18.74 -17.84
C HIS A 578 -11.63 19.76 -18.96
N ALA A 579 -10.67 19.52 -19.86
CA ALA A 579 -10.40 20.41 -20.98
C ALA A 579 -11.57 20.44 -21.97
N VAL A 580 -11.95 21.64 -22.40
CA VAL A 580 -13.05 21.87 -23.34
C VAL A 580 -12.50 22.11 -24.73
N GLY A 581 -12.97 21.29 -25.68
CA GLY A 581 -12.64 21.42 -27.10
C GLY A 581 -13.80 21.96 -27.91
N VAL A 582 -13.58 23.02 -28.69
CA VAL A 582 -14.55 23.58 -29.65
C VAL A 582 -14.14 23.22 -31.07
N VAL A 583 -15.08 22.67 -31.85
CA VAL A 583 -14.86 22.37 -33.27
C VAL A 583 -15.85 23.15 -34.12
N LEU A 584 -15.32 24.00 -35.01
CA LEU A 584 -16.09 24.89 -35.87
C LEU A 584 -16.26 24.27 -37.26
N THR A 585 -17.51 24.16 -37.72
CA THR A 585 -17.82 23.61 -39.05
C THR A 585 -17.37 24.53 -40.19
N GLY A 586 -17.32 24.01 -41.42
CA GLY A 586 -17.33 24.83 -42.63
C GLY A 586 -18.75 25.30 -42.98
N GLY A 587 -18.90 26.33 -43.82
CA GLY A 587 -20.24 26.81 -44.20
C GLY A 587 -20.38 28.06 -45.08
N GLY A 588 -19.30 28.62 -45.66
CA GLY A 588 -19.40 29.89 -46.41
C GLY A 588 -19.81 31.06 -45.51
N GLY A 589 -20.29 32.19 -46.06
CA GLY A 589 -20.47 33.51 -45.42
C GLY A 589 -21.15 33.64 -44.03
N HIS A 590 -21.54 32.55 -43.37
CA HIS A 590 -21.92 32.47 -41.97
C HIS A 590 -20.75 32.28 -40.99
N GLY A 591 -19.48 32.38 -41.41
CA GLY A 591 -18.30 32.25 -40.54
C GLY A 591 -18.33 33.18 -39.31
N LEU A 592 -18.99 34.34 -39.39
CA LEU A 592 -19.20 35.25 -38.26
C LEU A 592 -20.09 34.66 -37.14
N ALA A 593 -20.95 33.69 -37.44
CA ALA A 593 -21.76 33.01 -36.42
C ALA A 593 -20.89 32.22 -35.43
N HIS A 594 -19.71 31.73 -35.87
CA HIS A 594 -18.75 31.10 -34.97
C HIS A 594 -18.19 32.06 -33.93
N LEU A 595 -18.02 33.35 -34.27
CA LEU A 595 -17.61 34.37 -33.30
C LEU A 595 -18.70 34.59 -32.25
N GLY A 596 -19.97 34.67 -32.66
CA GLY A 596 -21.10 34.78 -31.73
C GLY A 596 -21.20 33.57 -30.80
N ALA A 597 -20.97 32.36 -31.30
CA ALA A 597 -20.95 31.15 -30.50
C ALA A 597 -19.79 31.13 -29.49
N LEU A 598 -18.57 31.48 -29.91
CA LEU A 598 -17.41 31.60 -29.03
C LEU A 598 -17.63 32.67 -27.96
N ARG A 599 -18.25 33.81 -28.31
CA ARG A 599 -18.58 34.87 -27.37
C ARG A 599 -19.58 34.40 -26.33
N ALA A 600 -20.61 33.67 -26.74
CA ALA A 600 -21.59 33.11 -25.81
C ALA A 600 -20.96 32.12 -24.83
N LEU A 601 -19.95 31.34 -25.26
CA LEU A 601 -19.18 30.47 -24.37
C LEU A 601 -18.36 31.29 -23.36
N GLU A 602 -17.67 32.33 -23.82
CA GLU A 602 -16.93 33.26 -22.94
C GLU A 602 -17.82 33.94 -21.91
N ASP A 603 -18.96 34.49 -22.34
CA ASP A 603 -19.93 35.17 -21.47
C ASP A 603 -20.56 34.20 -20.45
N ALA A 604 -20.67 32.91 -20.79
CA ALA A 604 -21.11 31.85 -19.89
C ALA A 604 -19.99 31.33 -18.96
N GLY A 605 -18.77 31.84 -19.06
CA GLY A 605 -17.61 31.37 -18.30
C GLY A 605 -17.14 29.97 -18.70
N VAL A 606 -17.53 29.47 -19.87
CA VAL A 606 -17.08 28.19 -20.40
C VAL A 606 -15.72 28.38 -21.05
N PRO A 607 -14.66 27.76 -20.52
CA PRO A 607 -13.34 27.91 -21.11
C PRO A 607 -13.24 27.20 -22.46
N VAL A 608 -12.37 27.68 -23.34
CA VAL A 608 -12.03 27.03 -24.61
C VAL A 608 -10.55 26.69 -24.59
N ASP A 609 -10.22 25.42 -24.32
CA ASP A 609 -8.83 24.96 -24.16
C ASP A 609 -8.22 24.45 -25.47
N VAL A 610 -9.06 23.93 -26.35
CA VAL A 610 -8.68 23.47 -27.69
C VAL A 610 -9.71 23.97 -28.68
N VAL A 611 -9.24 24.52 -29.79
CA VAL A 611 -10.12 24.93 -30.89
C VAL A 611 -9.65 24.30 -32.20
N GLY A 612 -10.59 23.88 -33.03
CA GLY A 612 -10.32 23.38 -34.37
C GLY A 612 -11.43 23.78 -35.31
N GLY A 613 -11.20 23.66 -36.62
CA GLY A 613 -12.26 23.89 -37.58
C GLY A 613 -11.88 23.52 -39.00
N THR A 614 -12.84 23.65 -39.92
CA THR A 614 -12.67 23.38 -41.36
C THR A 614 -13.02 24.62 -42.18
N SER A 615 -12.25 24.96 -43.21
CA SER A 615 -12.48 26.12 -44.08
C SER A 615 -12.57 27.43 -43.27
N GLN A 616 -13.64 28.23 -43.38
CA GLN A 616 -13.84 29.44 -42.57
C GLN A 616 -13.83 29.18 -41.06
N GLY A 617 -14.35 28.03 -40.61
CA GLY A 617 -14.25 27.63 -39.21
C GLY A 617 -12.79 27.44 -38.76
N ALA A 618 -11.90 27.00 -39.65
CA ALA A 618 -10.47 26.91 -39.36
C ALA A 618 -9.82 28.29 -39.23
N LEU A 619 -10.25 29.27 -40.06
CA LEU A 619 -9.79 30.65 -39.97
C LEU A 619 -10.20 31.28 -38.63
N VAL A 620 -11.48 31.14 -38.24
CA VAL A 620 -11.98 31.63 -36.95
C VAL A 620 -11.29 30.92 -35.79
N ALA A 621 -11.10 29.60 -35.86
CA ALA A 621 -10.36 28.83 -34.86
C ALA A 621 -8.92 29.32 -34.70
N ALA A 622 -8.22 29.59 -35.81
CA ALA A 622 -6.84 30.07 -35.80
C ALA A 622 -6.73 31.48 -35.20
N LEU A 623 -7.65 32.38 -35.55
CA LEU A 623 -7.72 33.73 -34.97
C LEU A 623 -8.02 33.66 -33.46
N TYR A 624 -8.91 32.75 -33.04
CA TYR A 624 -9.26 32.55 -31.65
C TYR A 624 -8.06 32.02 -30.86
N ALA A 625 -7.35 31.03 -31.40
CA ALA A 625 -6.15 30.49 -30.79
C ALA A 625 -5.01 31.53 -30.67
N ALA A 626 -4.97 32.53 -31.56
CA ALA A 626 -3.96 33.59 -31.51
C ALA A 626 -4.27 34.69 -30.49
N HIS A 627 -5.56 34.97 -30.24
CA HIS A 627 -5.98 36.14 -29.45
C HIS A 627 -6.68 35.79 -28.13
N ALA A 628 -7.05 34.53 -27.91
CA ALA A 628 -7.70 34.00 -26.71
C ALA A 628 -9.00 34.72 -26.26
N SER A 629 -9.50 35.67 -27.04
CA SER A 629 -10.78 36.33 -26.78
C SER A 629 -11.44 36.84 -28.07
N THR A 630 -12.75 36.63 -28.17
CA THR A 630 -13.58 37.17 -29.25
C THR A 630 -13.53 38.70 -29.36
N SER A 631 -13.28 39.40 -28.26
CA SER A 631 -13.21 40.87 -28.20
C SER A 631 -12.10 41.44 -29.08
N HIS A 632 -10.95 40.75 -29.14
CA HIS A 632 -9.80 41.13 -29.96
C HIS A 632 -9.93 40.71 -31.43
N MET A 633 -10.79 39.71 -31.72
CA MET A 633 -11.01 39.21 -33.07
C MET A 633 -11.99 40.07 -33.87
N LEU A 634 -13.00 40.64 -33.23
CA LEU A 634 -14.08 41.41 -33.88
C LEU A 634 -13.60 42.53 -34.83
N PRO A 635 -12.59 43.36 -34.46
CA PRO A 635 -12.06 44.39 -35.36
C PRO A 635 -11.35 43.81 -36.60
N GLN A 636 -10.55 42.77 -36.42
CA GLN A 636 -9.83 42.11 -37.53
C GLN A 636 -10.79 41.34 -38.42
N ALA A 637 -11.79 40.68 -37.82
CA ALA A 637 -12.82 39.97 -38.54
C ALA A 637 -13.61 40.89 -39.49
N ARG A 638 -13.88 42.13 -39.05
CA ARG A 638 -14.54 43.16 -39.89
C ARG A 638 -13.66 43.70 -41.02
N SER A 639 -12.33 43.57 -40.92
CA SER A 639 -11.39 44.00 -41.98
C SER A 639 -11.19 42.97 -43.10
N ILE A 640 -11.65 41.73 -42.93
CA ILE A 640 -11.58 40.69 -43.96
C ILE A 640 -12.70 40.93 -44.96
N SER A 641 -12.35 41.45 -46.14
CA SER A 641 -13.28 41.90 -47.19
C SER A 641 -13.99 40.77 -47.94
N HIS A 642 -13.48 39.54 -47.86
CA HIS A 642 -14.12 38.32 -48.37
C HIS A 642 -14.05 37.21 -47.32
N TRP A 643 -15.19 36.95 -46.69
CA TRP A 643 -15.37 35.83 -45.76
C TRP A 643 -15.64 34.53 -46.50
#